data_AF-A0A960Y5V0-F1
#
_entry.id   AF-A0A960Y5V0-F1
#
_cell.length_a   1.000
_cell.length_b   1.000
_cell.length_c   1.000
_cell.angle_alpha   90.00
_cell.angle_beta   90.00
_cell.angle_gamma   90.00
#
_symmetry.space_group_name_H-M   'P 1'
#
loop_
_entity.id
_entity.type
_entity.pdbx_description
1 polymer ?
#
loop_
_entity_poly.entity_id
_entity_poly.type
_entity_poly.pdbx_seq_one_letter_code
_entity_poly.pdbx_strand_id
1 'polypeptide(L)'
;MTHRFPFLRAAVGLAGAALLLGGCQIEVNEPAMPTFSTRLAVPLGSQELTVDEIIEDQDFLAAGADSVLAFSIEGDPTEVSLDVDLSVNLDGADAGTAIGAIRLDDAPPLGFGFSLEEIYPGASSLPAGPVVLPAFDFELEADGAAIEDLQSAELESGTLRLTLYNELPIAMSGTEAPARISVALIDPADGTVLASVEFAEPVAPGAAATATADLAGLTLPGTVAVSLTGGSDGGFASSGLAPDDGLAVEVALEELVVTAATAVIGAQSFTESGGVPLPDDLGILAARLGGGSLDVSLRNDLEVPCTATLTFPEIVLSGGAPLALVLDLPAGGVSTASTDLTDAVVTAGDGTPLTELGWEIDVSTPGSGDGYATVQATDRIEAQVLPSTLTLAEVTGLIPEETFVLDPVSESIDMPEELEGLTLAAAALTLTVSNGTGVGGRLAAVLIGENAAGAVTTMTADVEIAPGGDGAAETVIVLDETNSAIAEFLSFLPVRVDLTGQVSIGGDGVVGTVRAGDRASIDWRLDAPLRLIMAESVVEPEPEPLDLDEDLRTDLREHLVQAELTALVSNRFPFGAELFLQVGPDSTSALHAPESTVGPLWVDAGVLDPVGGWTVAPTESPVTVALDADDIRAITAEGAYFAVVARLPGTDGAAITVRVGDRLDVRAALSAEILVQE
;
A
#
# COMPACT_ATOMS: atom_id res chain seq x y z
N MET A 1 47.73 0.31 -20.01
CA MET A 1 48.95 1.18 -19.96
C MET A 1 49.90 1.01 -21.16
N THR A 2 49.53 0.26 -22.20
CA THR A 2 50.40 -0.25 -23.28
C THR A 2 50.79 0.74 -24.41
N HIS A 3 50.52 2.04 -24.27
CA HIS A 3 50.82 3.03 -25.33
C HIS A 3 51.58 4.29 -24.89
N ARG A 4 52.09 4.37 -23.65
CA ARG A 4 52.51 5.65 -23.07
C ARG A 4 53.93 5.70 -22.49
N PHE A 5 54.93 5.07 -23.11
CA PHE A 5 56.35 5.35 -22.82
C PHE A 5 57.16 5.84 -24.06
N PRO A 6 56.77 6.97 -24.69
CA PRO A 6 57.45 7.54 -25.85
C PRO A 6 58.90 8.01 -25.56
N PHE A 7 59.26 8.13 -24.28
CA PHE A 7 60.55 8.64 -23.84
C PHE A 7 61.72 7.70 -24.16
N LEU A 8 61.51 6.38 -24.13
CA LEU A 8 62.55 5.42 -24.52
C LEU A 8 62.76 5.38 -26.04
N ARG A 9 61.69 5.55 -26.82
CA ARG A 9 61.78 5.75 -28.28
C ARG A 9 62.61 7.00 -28.60
N ALA A 10 62.38 8.09 -27.87
CA ALA A 10 63.14 9.32 -28.00
C ALA A 10 64.60 9.15 -27.52
N ALA A 11 64.86 8.45 -26.42
CA ALA A 11 66.21 8.20 -25.89
C ALA A 11 67.14 7.54 -26.92
N VAL A 12 66.61 6.54 -27.63
CA VAL A 12 67.37 5.74 -28.58
C VAL A 12 67.45 6.44 -29.94
N GLY A 13 66.42 7.18 -30.36
CA GLY A 13 66.46 8.03 -31.57
C GLY A 13 67.29 9.32 -31.44
N LEU A 14 67.34 9.96 -30.27
CA LEU A 14 68.09 11.21 -30.05
C LEU A 14 69.58 11.00 -29.82
N ALA A 15 70.03 9.81 -29.45
CA ALA A 15 71.44 9.45 -29.52
C ALA A 15 71.99 9.65 -30.95
N GLY A 16 71.14 9.55 -31.98
CA GLY A 16 71.46 9.81 -33.37
C GLY A 16 71.43 11.26 -33.82
N ALA A 17 70.43 12.01 -33.36
CA ALA A 17 70.35 13.45 -33.66
C ALA A 17 71.58 14.21 -33.12
N ALA A 18 72.21 13.67 -32.08
CA ALA A 18 73.40 14.22 -31.46
C ALA A 18 74.67 13.99 -32.31
N LEU A 19 74.74 12.91 -33.08
CA LEU A 19 75.84 12.59 -34.01
C LEU A 19 75.74 13.37 -35.34
N LEU A 20 74.56 13.90 -35.69
CA LEU A 20 74.33 14.67 -36.93
C LEU A 20 74.90 16.11 -36.95
N LEU A 21 75.60 16.56 -35.90
CA LEU A 21 76.25 17.88 -35.85
C LEU A 21 77.73 17.88 -36.29
N GLY A 22 78.29 16.75 -36.73
CA GLY A 22 79.62 16.67 -37.37
C GLY A 22 79.64 16.93 -38.88
N GLY A 23 78.47 17.13 -39.51
CA GLY A 23 78.33 17.25 -40.97
C GLY A 23 78.70 18.63 -41.54
N CYS A 24 79.98 18.97 -41.62
CA CYS A 24 80.49 20.01 -42.51
C CYS A 24 81.66 19.45 -43.35
N GLN A 25 81.34 18.94 -44.54
CA GLN A 25 82.30 18.48 -45.54
C GLN A 25 83.24 19.62 -46.00
N ILE A 26 84.54 19.46 -45.77
CA ILE A 26 85.59 20.14 -46.54
C ILE A 26 86.59 19.07 -46.99
N GLU A 27 86.58 18.73 -48.28
CA GLU A 27 87.56 17.83 -48.92
C GLU A 27 88.96 18.46 -48.93
N VAL A 28 89.90 17.95 -48.13
CA VAL A 28 91.35 18.08 -48.37
C VAL A 28 92.08 16.81 -47.88
N ASN A 29 92.90 16.21 -48.75
CA ASN A 29 93.70 14.99 -48.50
C ASN A 29 94.64 15.06 -47.26
N GLU A 30 94.60 13.98 -46.45
CA GLU A 30 95.46 13.47 -45.34
C GLU A 30 96.62 14.34 -44.80
N PRO A 31 96.72 14.48 -43.45
CA PRO A 31 97.26 13.41 -42.60
C PRO A 31 96.33 13.02 -41.43
N ALA A 32 96.47 11.77 -40.93
CA ALA A 32 95.67 11.17 -39.86
C ALA A 32 95.31 12.15 -38.73
N MET A 33 94.04 12.53 -38.69
CA MET A 33 93.50 13.48 -37.72
C MET A 33 93.43 12.83 -36.33
N PRO A 34 93.67 13.59 -35.25
CA PRO A 34 93.60 13.05 -33.90
C PRO A 34 92.16 12.65 -33.56
N THR A 35 91.95 11.39 -33.17
CA THR A 35 90.70 10.98 -32.54
C THR A 35 90.60 11.63 -31.16
N PHE A 36 89.50 12.33 -30.91
CA PHE A 36 89.15 12.84 -29.59
C PHE A 36 87.74 12.37 -29.22
N SER A 37 87.53 12.06 -27.94
CA SER A 37 86.18 11.81 -27.45
C SER A 37 85.52 13.12 -27.05
N THR A 38 84.24 13.28 -27.39
CA THR A 38 83.42 14.39 -26.91
C THR A 38 82.22 13.85 -26.16
N ARG A 39 81.82 14.54 -25.10
CA ARG A 39 80.63 14.21 -24.33
C ARG A 39 79.47 15.07 -24.78
N LEU A 40 78.40 14.42 -25.17
CA LEU A 40 77.20 15.04 -25.70
C LEU A 40 76.03 14.73 -24.78
N ALA A 41 75.46 15.76 -24.18
CA ALA A 41 74.29 15.65 -23.33
C ALA A 41 73.04 16.07 -24.12
N VAL A 42 72.10 15.16 -24.25
CA VAL A 42 70.87 15.35 -25.02
C VAL A 42 69.68 15.28 -24.06
N PRO A 43 68.93 16.38 -23.86
CA PRO A 43 67.71 16.34 -23.07
C PRO A 43 66.66 15.53 -23.82
N LEU A 44 66.09 14.54 -23.15
CA LEU A 44 65.10 13.64 -23.75
C LEU A 44 63.66 14.12 -23.47
N GLY A 45 63.49 15.16 -22.66
CA GLY A 45 62.21 15.79 -22.34
C GLY A 45 61.72 15.51 -20.91
N SER A 46 60.45 15.81 -20.67
CA SER A 46 59.74 15.50 -19.43
C SER A 46 58.41 14.83 -19.74
N GLN A 47 58.06 13.80 -18.98
CA GLN A 47 56.78 13.12 -19.04
C GLN A 47 56.11 13.16 -17.67
N GLU A 48 54.81 13.40 -17.66
CA GLU A 48 53.96 13.35 -16.48
C GLU A 48 52.93 12.23 -16.71
N LEU A 49 52.80 11.33 -15.74
CA LEU A 49 51.73 10.32 -15.69
C LEU A 49 50.84 10.67 -14.50
N THR A 50 49.58 10.99 -14.73
CA THR A 50 48.62 11.35 -13.68
C THR A 50 47.57 10.27 -13.50
N VAL A 51 46.96 10.22 -12.32
CA VAL A 51 45.80 9.35 -12.07
C VAL A 51 44.57 9.83 -12.84
N ASP A 52 44.42 11.14 -13.08
CA ASP A 52 43.33 11.69 -13.91
C ASP A 52 43.31 11.06 -15.31
N GLU A 53 44.47 10.89 -15.95
CA GLU A 53 44.56 10.21 -17.25
C GLU A 53 44.16 8.72 -17.19
N ILE A 54 44.31 8.07 -16.04
CA ILE A 54 43.94 6.67 -15.84
C ILE A 54 42.42 6.55 -15.64
N ILE A 55 41.80 7.52 -14.94
CA ILE A 55 40.35 7.60 -14.74
C ILE A 55 39.63 7.87 -16.07
N GLU A 56 40.12 8.83 -16.88
CA GLU A 56 39.50 9.16 -18.17
C GLU A 56 39.47 7.97 -19.15
N ASP A 57 40.38 7.02 -19.00
CA ASP A 57 40.49 5.83 -19.84
C ASP A 57 39.63 4.64 -19.30
N GLN A 58 39.03 4.73 -18.09
CA GLN A 58 38.35 3.60 -17.43
C GLN A 58 37.04 3.99 -16.72
N ASP A 59 35.90 3.46 -17.16
CA ASP A 59 34.56 3.83 -16.65
C ASP A 59 34.26 3.38 -15.20
N PHE A 60 34.99 2.39 -14.68
CA PHE A 60 34.81 1.86 -13.33
C PHE A 60 35.65 2.57 -12.25
N LEU A 61 36.55 3.48 -12.66
CA LEU A 61 37.36 4.28 -11.74
C LEU A 61 36.73 5.65 -11.56
N ALA A 62 36.66 6.10 -10.32
CA ALA A 62 36.14 7.42 -9.98
C ALA A 62 36.96 8.08 -8.87
N ALA A 63 36.86 9.41 -8.82
CA ALA A 63 37.32 10.19 -7.68
C ALA A 63 36.35 9.99 -6.50
N GLY A 64 36.75 9.20 -5.52
CA GLY A 64 36.00 9.01 -4.28
C GLY A 64 36.14 10.19 -3.30
N ALA A 65 35.64 9.97 -2.08
CA ALA A 65 35.80 10.93 -0.99
C ALA A 65 37.28 11.28 -0.74
N ASP A 66 37.56 12.54 -0.38
CA ASP A 66 38.91 13.06 -0.19
C ASP A 66 39.85 12.82 -1.39
N SER A 67 39.33 12.75 -2.62
CA SER A 67 40.12 12.49 -3.83
C SER A 67 40.90 11.17 -3.77
N VAL A 68 40.42 10.19 -2.99
CA VAL A 68 40.92 8.81 -3.03
C VAL A 68 40.44 8.18 -4.34
N LEU A 69 41.32 7.50 -5.06
CA LEU A 69 40.91 6.74 -6.23
C LEU A 69 40.02 5.59 -5.77
N ALA A 70 38.82 5.46 -6.31
CA ALA A 70 37.85 4.45 -5.91
C ALA A 70 37.35 3.69 -7.13
N PHE A 71 37.06 2.42 -6.90
CA PHE A 71 36.29 1.59 -7.81
C PHE A 71 34.81 1.84 -7.54
N SER A 72 34.04 2.21 -8.57
CA SER A 72 32.63 2.55 -8.46
C SER A 72 31.84 1.78 -9.50
N ILE A 73 30.89 0.95 -9.06
CA ILE A 73 29.92 0.29 -9.94
C ILE A 73 28.54 0.74 -9.52
N GLU A 74 27.73 1.11 -10.50
CA GLU A 74 26.29 1.25 -10.36
C GLU A 74 25.66 0.18 -11.24
N GLY A 75 24.72 -0.59 -10.69
CA GLY A 75 23.95 -1.52 -11.51
C GLY A 75 22.57 -0.99 -11.84
N ASP A 76 21.92 -1.66 -12.79
CA ASP A 76 20.54 -1.32 -13.14
C ASP A 76 19.60 -1.51 -11.92
N PRO A 77 18.62 -0.60 -11.73
CA PRO A 77 17.63 -0.76 -10.68
C PRO A 77 16.77 -1.99 -10.90
N THR A 78 16.45 -2.70 -9.81
CA THR A 78 15.41 -3.74 -9.80
C THR A 78 14.11 -3.17 -9.26
N GLU A 79 12.99 -3.51 -9.88
CA GLU A 79 11.65 -3.08 -9.45
C GLU A 79 10.78 -4.32 -9.21
N VAL A 80 9.98 -4.28 -8.15
CA VAL A 80 8.99 -5.31 -7.81
C VAL A 80 7.62 -4.67 -7.61
N SER A 81 6.60 -5.25 -8.24
CA SER A 81 5.20 -4.90 -7.98
C SER A 81 4.78 -5.46 -6.62
N LEU A 82 4.23 -4.60 -5.77
CA LEU A 82 3.70 -4.97 -4.46
C LEU A 82 2.19 -5.25 -4.61
N ASP A 83 1.87 -6.31 -5.34
CA ASP A 83 0.51 -6.70 -5.69
C ASP A 83 -0.21 -7.36 -4.50
N VAL A 84 -0.55 -6.54 -3.49
CA VAL A 84 -1.43 -6.94 -2.37
C VAL A 84 -2.81 -7.30 -2.90
N ASP A 85 -3.44 -8.35 -2.34
CA ASP A 85 -4.80 -8.71 -2.72
C ASP A 85 -5.79 -7.66 -2.20
N LEU A 86 -6.15 -6.73 -3.10
CA LEU A 86 -7.12 -5.67 -2.85
C LEU A 86 -8.54 -6.08 -3.25
N SER A 87 -8.88 -7.37 -3.15
CA SER A 87 -10.24 -7.85 -3.33
C SER A 87 -10.92 -8.15 -1.98
N VAL A 88 -12.16 -7.71 -1.86
CA VAL A 88 -13.00 -7.93 -0.67
C VAL A 88 -14.26 -8.67 -1.11
N ASN A 89 -14.42 -9.90 -0.64
CA ASN A 89 -15.62 -10.68 -0.90
C ASN A 89 -16.64 -10.40 0.21
N LEU A 90 -17.82 -9.96 -0.19
CA LEU A 90 -18.99 -9.86 0.67
C LEU A 90 -19.76 -11.17 0.56
N ASP A 91 -19.93 -11.86 1.69
CA ASP A 91 -20.72 -13.10 1.76
C ASP A 91 -22.23 -12.85 1.61
N GLY A 92 -22.65 -11.58 1.55
CA GLY A 92 -24.03 -11.16 1.63
C GLY A 92 -24.56 -11.20 3.06
N ALA A 93 -25.77 -10.69 3.24
CA ALA A 93 -26.46 -10.77 4.52
C ALA A 93 -27.97 -10.79 4.27
N ASP A 94 -28.67 -11.57 5.07
CA ASP A 94 -30.12 -11.56 5.12
C ASP A 94 -30.55 -10.97 6.45
N ALA A 95 -31.54 -10.08 6.39
CA ALA A 95 -32.23 -9.62 7.57
C ALA A 95 -33.70 -9.39 7.26
N GLY A 96 -34.48 -9.36 8.33
CA GLY A 96 -35.89 -9.09 8.21
C GLY A 96 -36.55 -9.28 9.54
N THR A 97 -37.34 -8.29 9.89
CA THR A 97 -38.22 -8.33 11.04
C THR A 97 -39.64 -8.66 10.60
N ALA A 98 -40.35 -9.32 11.49
CA ALA A 98 -41.80 -9.26 11.41
C ALA A 98 -42.23 -7.82 11.69
N ILE A 99 -43.26 -7.34 10.99
CA ILE A 99 -43.77 -5.97 11.18
C ILE A 99 -44.33 -5.74 12.58
N GLY A 100 -44.70 -6.83 13.28
CA GLY A 100 -45.23 -6.78 14.63
C GLY A 100 -46.66 -6.28 14.68
N ALA A 101 -47.06 -5.81 15.86
CA ALA A 101 -48.42 -5.40 16.13
C ALA A 101 -48.85 -4.22 15.26
N ILE A 102 -50.04 -4.30 14.67
CA ILE A 102 -50.52 -3.33 13.68
C ILE A 102 -51.57 -2.46 14.35
N ARG A 103 -51.40 -1.14 14.28
CA ARG A 103 -52.40 -0.20 14.80
C ARG A 103 -53.45 0.08 13.73
N LEU A 104 -54.72 -0.08 14.08
CA LEU A 104 -55.84 0.35 13.24
C LEU A 104 -56.24 1.78 13.57
N ASP A 105 -56.81 2.49 12.60
CA ASP A 105 -57.39 3.81 12.83
C ASP A 105 -58.68 3.70 13.67
N ASP A 106 -58.95 4.70 14.51
CA ASP A 106 -60.14 4.70 15.36
C ASP A 106 -61.41 4.91 14.49
N ALA A 107 -62.35 3.98 14.58
CA ALA A 107 -63.64 4.08 13.89
C ALA A 107 -64.60 5.05 14.61
N PRO A 108 -65.53 5.71 13.89
CA PRO A 108 -66.57 6.52 14.53
C PRO A 108 -67.41 5.71 15.52
N PRO A 109 -67.83 6.29 16.66
CA PRO A 109 -68.67 5.59 17.62
C PRO A 109 -69.99 5.11 17.00
N LEU A 110 -70.39 3.88 17.33
CA LEU A 110 -71.64 3.28 16.90
C LEU A 110 -72.75 3.62 17.90
N GLY A 111 -73.90 4.08 17.39
CA GLY A 111 -75.06 4.40 18.22
C GLY A 111 -76.17 3.36 18.11
N PHE A 112 -76.65 2.88 19.25
CA PHE A 112 -77.76 1.93 19.38
C PHE A 112 -78.87 2.55 20.23
N GLY A 113 -80.07 2.68 19.66
CA GLY A 113 -81.23 3.24 20.35
C GLY A 113 -82.23 2.17 20.75
N PHE A 114 -82.81 2.31 21.94
CA PHE A 114 -83.86 1.46 22.48
C PHE A 114 -85.04 2.36 22.85
N SER A 115 -86.17 2.14 22.18
CA SER A 115 -87.39 2.92 22.38
C SER A 115 -88.08 2.59 23.70
N LEU A 116 -88.87 3.53 24.20
CA LEU A 116 -89.69 3.32 25.40
C LEU A 116 -90.60 2.08 25.32
N GLU A 117 -91.17 1.76 24.15
CA GLU A 117 -92.06 0.60 24.00
C GLU A 117 -91.30 -0.73 24.05
N GLU A 118 -90.01 -0.74 23.66
CA GLU A 118 -89.12 -1.90 23.81
C GLU A 118 -88.73 -2.09 25.28
N ILE A 119 -88.35 -1.00 25.95
CA ILE A 119 -87.94 -0.98 27.37
C ILE A 119 -89.10 -1.34 28.30
N TYR A 120 -90.32 -0.87 28.00
CA TYR A 120 -91.51 -1.11 28.80
C TYR A 120 -92.72 -1.43 27.91
N PRO A 121 -92.93 -2.72 27.54
CA PRO A 121 -94.03 -3.14 26.68
C PRO A 121 -95.40 -2.71 27.23
N GLY A 122 -96.16 -1.94 26.45
CA GLY A 122 -97.42 -1.33 26.88
C GLY A 122 -97.31 0.12 27.34
N ALA A 123 -96.16 0.78 27.16
CA ALA A 123 -95.97 2.19 27.45
C ALA A 123 -97.01 3.10 26.75
N SER A 124 -97.42 2.75 25.53
CA SER A 124 -98.50 3.42 24.79
C SER A 124 -99.86 3.47 25.50
N SER A 125 -100.08 2.63 26.52
CA SER A 125 -101.30 2.62 27.33
C SER A 125 -101.25 3.55 28.57
N LEU A 126 -100.09 4.15 28.84
CA LEU A 126 -99.87 5.04 29.97
C LEU A 126 -100.45 6.46 29.70
N PRO A 127 -100.87 7.19 30.74
CA PRO A 127 -101.39 8.55 30.58
C PRO A 127 -100.27 9.52 30.15
N ALA A 128 -100.60 10.47 29.26
CA ALA A 128 -99.68 11.49 28.71
C ALA A 128 -99.25 12.59 29.71
N GLY A 129 -99.23 12.31 31.01
CA GLY A 129 -98.91 13.24 32.08
C GLY A 129 -98.15 12.55 33.21
N PRO A 130 -98.07 13.16 34.41
CA PRO A 130 -97.31 12.60 35.50
C PRO A 130 -97.75 11.17 35.84
N VAL A 131 -96.81 10.23 35.77
CA VAL A 131 -97.08 8.79 35.95
C VAL A 131 -96.11 8.21 36.98
N VAL A 132 -96.61 7.30 37.82
CA VAL A 132 -95.77 6.49 38.69
C VAL A 132 -95.55 5.16 38.00
N LEU A 133 -94.29 4.87 37.67
CA LEU A 133 -93.89 3.58 37.11
C LEU A 133 -93.50 2.64 38.25
N PRO A 134 -94.04 1.40 38.30
CA PRO A 134 -93.51 0.38 39.21
C PRO A 134 -92.10 -0.03 38.76
N ALA A 135 -91.38 -0.78 39.61
CA ALA A 135 -90.14 -1.41 39.18
C ALA A 135 -90.38 -2.36 38.01
N PHE A 136 -89.44 -2.40 37.07
CA PHE A 136 -89.48 -3.27 35.90
C PHE A 136 -88.06 -3.62 35.45
N ASP A 137 -87.96 -4.69 34.67
CA ASP A 137 -86.75 -5.18 34.04
C ASP A 137 -86.97 -5.40 32.54
N PHE A 138 -85.88 -5.43 31.78
CA PHE A 138 -85.83 -5.66 30.34
C PHE A 138 -84.56 -6.42 29.94
N GLU A 139 -84.67 -7.10 28.82
CA GLU A 139 -83.58 -7.74 28.09
C GLU A 139 -83.82 -7.46 26.61
N LEU A 140 -82.96 -6.63 26.03
CA LEU A 140 -83.10 -6.08 24.70
C LEU A 140 -81.84 -6.36 23.90
N GLU A 141 -82.01 -6.58 22.60
CA GLU A 141 -80.89 -6.69 21.67
C GLU A 141 -81.15 -5.72 20.52
N ALA A 142 -80.13 -4.95 20.15
CA ALA A 142 -80.18 -4.07 19.00
C ALA A 142 -79.78 -4.82 17.72
N ASP A 143 -80.24 -4.31 16.57
CA ASP A 143 -79.74 -4.76 15.27
C ASP A 143 -78.23 -4.49 15.14
N GLY A 144 -77.53 -5.32 14.38
CA GLY A 144 -76.09 -5.17 14.15
C GLY A 144 -75.72 -3.92 13.37
N ALA A 145 -74.66 -3.24 13.79
CA ALA A 145 -74.05 -2.10 13.10
C ALA A 145 -72.65 -2.47 12.60
N ALA A 146 -72.33 -2.09 11.36
CA ALA A 146 -71.02 -2.33 10.78
C ALA A 146 -69.99 -1.39 11.40
N ILE A 147 -68.80 -1.92 11.69
CA ILE A 147 -67.63 -1.11 12.06
C ILE A 147 -67.03 -0.58 10.75
N GLU A 148 -66.87 0.74 10.65
CA GLU A 148 -66.25 1.34 9.47
C GLU A 148 -64.82 0.81 9.30
N ASP A 149 -64.42 0.57 8.04
CA ASP A 149 -63.07 0.14 7.68
C ASP A 149 -62.59 -1.20 8.27
N LEU A 150 -63.48 -2.01 8.85
CA LEU A 150 -63.13 -3.29 9.48
C LEU A 150 -64.03 -4.45 9.01
N GLN A 151 -63.42 -5.56 8.56
CA GLN A 151 -64.12 -6.83 8.30
C GLN A 151 -63.89 -7.87 9.40
N SER A 152 -62.66 -7.95 9.90
CA SER A 152 -62.28 -8.79 11.05
C SER A 152 -60.95 -8.33 11.64
N ALA A 153 -60.79 -8.50 12.95
CA ALA A 153 -59.53 -8.22 13.65
C ALA A 153 -59.32 -9.18 14.82
N GLU A 154 -58.14 -9.76 14.93
CA GLU A 154 -57.64 -10.42 16.14
C GLU A 154 -56.84 -9.40 16.95
N LEU A 155 -57.33 -9.04 18.13
CA LEU A 155 -56.77 -7.96 18.93
C LEU A 155 -55.66 -8.44 19.85
N GLU A 156 -54.52 -7.76 19.79
CA GLU A 156 -53.51 -7.81 20.84
C GLU A 156 -53.94 -6.93 22.03
N SER A 157 -54.47 -5.74 21.75
CA SER A 157 -55.02 -4.83 22.74
C SER A 157 -56.09 -3.91 22.13
N GLY A 158 -56.93 -3.34 22.98
CA GLY A 158 -57.90 -2.33 22.60
C GLY A 158 -58.85 -2.04 23.75
N THR A 159 -59.49 -0.88 23.72
CA THR A 159 -60.46 -0.50 24.74
C THR A 159 -61.84 -0.35 24.13
N LEU A 160 -62.82 -1.05 24.71
CA LEU A 160 -64.23 -0.78 24.49
C LEU A 160 -64.67 0.30 25.48
N ARG A 161 -65.19 1.41 24.98
CA ARG A 161 -65.91 2.40 25.78
C ARG A 161 -67.40 2.37 25.44
N LEU A 162 -68.23 2.18 26.45
CA LEU A 162 -69.67 2.18 26.36
C LEU A 162 -70.24 3.36 27.13
N THR A 163 -71.02 4.20 26.46
CA THR A 163 -71.76 5.30 27.09
C THR A 163 -73.25 5.04 27.00
N LEU A 164 -73.88 4.87 28.15
CA LEU A 164 -75.32 4.72 28.28
C LEU A 164 -75.95 6.09 28.54
N TYR A 165 -76.80 6.55 27.65
CA TYR A 165 -77.63 7.74 27.78
C TYR A 165 -79.02 7.35 28.25
N ASN A 166 -79.42 7.89 29.39
CA ASN A 166 -80.76 7.75 29.91
C ASN A 166 -81.61 8.94 29.50
N GLU A 167 -82.46 8.77 28.49
CA GLU A 167 -83.39 9.81 28.03
C GLU A 167 -84.76 9.73 28.72
N LEU A 168 -84.94 8.76 29.62
CA LEU A 168 -86.18 8.60 30.37
C LEU A 168 -86.28 9.61 31.53
N PRO A 169 -87.50 10.00 31.93
CA PRO A 169 -87.76 10.90 33.06
C PRO A 169 -87.60 10.21 34.44
N ILE A 170 -87.04 9.00 34.47
CA ILE A 170 -86.79 8.19 35.67
C ILE A 170 -85.35 7.68 35.66
N ALA A 171 -84.79 7.41 36.85
CA ALA A 171 -83.46 6.83 36.94
C ALA A 171 -83.48 5.37 36.46
N MET A 172 -82.40 4.98 35.78
CA MET A 172 -82.23 3.66 35.18
C MET A 172 -81.07 2.93 35.87
N SER A 173 -81.13 1.60 35.95
CA SER A 173 -80.30 0.71 36.78
C SER A 173 -80.77 0.64 38.24
N GLY A 174 -81.16 -0.56 38.68
CA GLY A 174 -81.45 -0.91 40.07
C GLY A 174 -80.22 -1.37 40.86
N THR A 175 -80.35 -1.53 42.17
CA THR A 175 -79.22 -1.87 43.05
C THR A 175 -78.77 -3.33 43.01
N GLU A 176 -79.55 -4.25 42.46
CA GLU A 176 -79.21 -5.68 42.30
C GLU A 176 -79.70 -6.22 40.94
N ALA A 177 -79.13 -7.33 40.47
CA ALA A 177 -79.65 -8.04 39.29
C ALA A 177 -81.08 -8.59 39.58
N PRO A 178 -81.98 -8.63 38.59
CA PRO A 178 -81.80 -8.30 37.16
C PRO A 178 -81.97 -6.81 36.81
N ALA A 179 -82.27 -5.95 37.79
CA ALA A 179 -82.51 -4.53 37.53
C ALA A 179 -81.22 -3.72 37.28
N ARG A 180 -80.05 -4.23 37.71
CA ARG A 180 -78.74 -3.63 37.42
C ARG A 180 -78.48 -3.65 35.91
N ILE A 181 -78.16 -2.48 35.34
CA ILE A 181 -77.88 -2.40 33.91
C ILE A 181 -76.53 -3.03 33.58
N SER A 182 -76.55 -3.96 32.64
CA SER A 182 -75.39 -4.56 32.01
C SER A 182 -75.52 -4.41 30.50
N VAL A 183 -74.45 -3.94 29.87
CA VAL A 183 -74.35 -3.74 28.43
C VAL A 183 -73.27 -4.68 27.91
N ALA A 184 -73.64 -5.58 27.01
CA ALA A 184 -72.76 -6.51 26.35
C ALA A 184 -72.65 -6.16 24.85
N LEU A 185 -71.42 -6.09 24.36
CA LEU A 185 -71.12 -6.09 22.93
C LEU A 185 -71.15 -7.55 22.45
N ILE A 186 -71.95 -7.84 21.43
CA ILE A 186 -72.15 -9.19 20.92
C ILE A 186 -71.83 -9.29 19.43
N ASP A 187 -71.44 -10.47 18.98
CA ASP A 187 -71.41 -10.83 17.56
C ASP A 187 -72.85 -11.18 17.10
N PRO A 188 -73.45 -10.41 16.17
CA PRO A 188 -74.81 -10.66 15.70
C PRO A 188 -74.93 -11.94 14.84
N ALA A 189 -73.82 -12.54 14.38
CA ALA A 189 -73.85 -13.74 13.56
C ALA A 189 -74.17 -15.01 14.37
N ASP A 190 -73.70 -15.08 15.62
CA ASP A 190 -73.85 -16.27 16.48
C ASP A 190 -74.26 -15.98 17.94
N GLY A 191 -74.37 -14.70 18.33
CA GLY A 191 -74.77 -14.26 19.66
C GLY A 191 -73.66 -14.30 20.72
N THR A 192 -72.40 -14.50 20.31
CA THR A 192 -71.25 -14.55 21.23
C THR A 192 -71.04 -13.19 21.91
N VAL A 193 -70.91 -13.19 23.23
CA VAL A 193 -70.55 -11.98 23.98
C VAL A 193 -69.05 -11.71 23.81
N LEU A 194 -68.71 -10.59 23.19
CA LEU A 194 -67.35 -10.13 22.97
C LEU A 194 -66.79 -9.49 24.24
N ALA A 195 -67.51 -8.51 24.79
CA ALA A 195 -67.17 -7.85 26.04
C ALA A 195 -68.44 -7.33 26.71
N SER A 196 -68.41 -7.14 28.03
CA SER A 196 -69.54 -6.57 28.77
C SER A 196 -69.08 -5.65 29.89
N VAL A 197 -69.94 -4.69 30.22
CA VAL A 197 -69.76 -3.76 31.34
C VAL A 197 -71.03 -3.69 32.16
N GLU A 198 -70.87 -3.54 33.47
CA GLU A 198 -71.98 -3.28 34.39
C GLU A 198 -71.93 -1.84 34.90
N PHE A 199 -73.09 -1.17 34.89
CA PHE A 199 -73.22 0.17 35.44
C PHE A 199 -73.60 0.08 36.91
N ALA A 200 -72.60 0.33 37.78
CA ALA A 200 -72.71 0.15 39.22
C ALA A 200 -73.72 1.11 39.89
N GLU A 201 -73.78 2.35 39.39
CA GLU A 201 -74.63 3.43 39.91
C GLU A 201 -75.86 3.66 39.00
N PRO A 202 -77.02 4.04 39.58
CA PRO A 202 -78.18 4.46 38.80
C PRO A 202 -77.88 5.66 37.90
N VAL A 203 -78.22 5.57 36.63
CA VAL A 203 -78.11 6.67 35.66
C VAL A 203 -79.32 7.58 35.83
N ALA A 204 -79.08 8.81 36.28
CA ALA A 204 -80.15 9.78 36.54
C ALA A 204 -80.94 10.14 35.27
N PRO A 205 -82.19 10.65 35.40
CA PRO A 205 -82.97 11.12 34.24
C PRO A 205 -82.21 12.16 33.42
N GLY A 206 -82.14 11.97 32.10
CA GLY A 206 -81.42 12.87 31.18
C GLY A 206 -79.90 12.87 31.32
N ALA A 207 -79.32 11.93 32.09
CA ALA A 207 -77.88 11.83 32.29
C ALA A 207 -77.27 10.71 31.43
N ALA A 208 -75.93 10.68 31.37
CA ALA A 208 -75.18 9.61 30.75
C ALA A 208 -74.19 9.00 31.76
N ALA A 209 -73.87 7.72 31.58
CA ALA A 209 -72.83 7.03 32.31
C ALA A 209 -71.90 6.31 31.33
N THR A 210 -70.61 6.28 31.64
CA THR A 210 -69.59 5.64 30.80
C THR A 210 -68.89 4.53 31.56
N ALA A 211 -68.67 3.40 30.90
CA ALA A 211 -67.88 2.28 31.40
C ALA A 211 -66.96 1.76 30.29
N THR A 212 -65.87 1.09 30.69
CA THR A 212 -64.88 0.57 29.76
C THR A 212 -64.60 -0.91 30.00
N ALA A 213 -64.29 -1.65 28.95
CA ALA A 213 -63.82 -3.02 29.00
C ALA A 213 -62.57 -3.19 28.14
N ASP A 214 -61.72 -4.15 28.52
CA ASP A 214 -60.55 -4.55 27.75
C ASP A 214 -60.97 -5.49 26.61
N LEU A 215 -60.41 -5.26 25.42
CA LEU A 215 -60.65 -6.09 24.24
C LEU A 215 -59.46 -6.99 23.87
N ALA A 216 -58.39 -7.00 24.68
CA ALA A 216 -57.21 -7.80 24.44
C ALA A 216 -57.52 -9.31 24.29
N GLY A 217 -56.97 -9.92 23.25
CA GLY A 217 -57.12 -11.35 22.94
C GLY A 217 -58.46 -11.74 22.32
N LEU A 218 -59.33 -10.78 22.01
CA LEU A 218 -60.62 -11.03 21.36
C LEU A 218 -60.51 -10.95 19.83
N THR A 219 -61.44 -11.62 19.16
CA THR A 219 -61.66 -11.46 17.71
C THR A 219 -62.88 -10.55 17.49
N LEU A 220 -62.66 -9.36 16.94
CA LEU A 220 -63.72 -8.46 16.54
C LEU A 220 -64.22 -8.81 15.12
N PRO A 221 -65.53 -9.06 14.94
CA PRO A 221 -66.16 -9.11 13.63
C PRO A 221 -66.37 -7.70 13.07
N GLY A 222 -66.53 -7.55 11.75
CA GLY A 222 -66.82 -6.27 11.10
C GLY A 222 -68.24 -5.73 11.36
N THR A 223 -69.06 -6.42 12.15
CA THR A 223 -70.40 -5.96 12.56
C THR A 223 -70.64 -6.39 14.00
N VAL A 224 -71.10 -5.48 14.83
CA VAL A 224 -71.36 -5.71 16.26
C VAL A 224 -72.76 -5.27 16.62
N ALA A 225 -73.36 -5.91 17.62
CA ALA A 225 -74.64 -5.51 18.20
C ALA A 225 -74.48 -5.29 19.71
N VAL A 226 -75.49 -4.68 20.33
CA VAL A 226 -75.55 -4.47 21.77
C VAL A 226 -76.68 -5.32 22.35
N SER A 227 -76.37 -6.13 23.35
CA SER A 227 -77.32 -6.74 24.27
C SER A 227 -77.37 -5.91 25.55
N LEU A 228 -78.55 -5.39 25.87
CA LEU A 228 -78.81 -4.49 26.97
C LEU A 228 -79.78 -5.19 27.95
N THR A 229 -79.30 -5.47 29.15
CA THR A 229 -80.13 -6.00 30.25
C THR A 229 -80.16 -5.00 31.38
N GLY A 230 -81.27 -4.96 32.11
CA GLY A 230 -81.37 -4.11 33.29
C GLY A 230 -82.81 -3.75 33.62
N GLY A 231 -82.99 -2.62 34.30
CA GLY A 231 -84.31 -2.20 34.73
C GLY A 231 -84.30 -0.86 35.43
N SER A 232 -85.42 -0.54 36.05
CA SER A 232 -85.59 0.59 36.95
C SER A 232 -86.27 0.12 38.23
N ASP A 233 -85.88 0.68 39.38
CA ASP A 233 -86.59 0.49 40.65
C ASP A 233 -87.97 1.19 40.66
N GLY A 234 -88.35 1.83 39.55
CA GLY A 234 -89.57 2.60 39.41
C GLY A 234 -89.41 4.02 39.97
N GLY A 235 -90.40 4.87 39.70
CA GLY A 235 -90.29 6.28 40.07
C GLY A 235 -91.45 7.12 39.59
N PHE A 236 -91.47 8.37 40.04
CA PHE A 236 -92.45 9.36 39.59
C PHE A 236 -91.88 10.16 38.41
N ALA A 237 -92.37 9.87 37.21
CA ALA A 237 -92.07 10.64 36.01
C ALA A 237 -92.91 11.93 36.02
N SER A 238 -92.37 13.00 36.61
CA SER A 238 -93.11 14.26 36.83
C SER A 238 -93.53 14.98 35.53
N SER A 239 -92.78 14.79 34.45
CA SER A 239 -93.07 15.31 33.10
C SER A 239 -93.94 14.37 32.26
N GLY A 240 -94.29 13.19 32.77
CA GLY A 240 -94.82 12.08 31.95
C GLY A 240 -93.74 11.46 31.06
N LEU A 241 -94.11 10.41 30.33
CA LEU A 241 -93.27 9.75 29.33
C LEU A 241 -93.59 10.30 27.94
N ALA A 242 -92.58 10.76 27.21
CA ALA A 242 -92.72 11.12 25.81
C ALA A 242 -92.54 9.89 24.90
N PRO A 243 -93.17 9.87 23.72
CA PRO A 243 -92.98 8.79 22.74
C PRO A 243 -91.53 8.62 22.28
N ASP A 244 -90.74 9.68 22.35
CA ASP A 244 -89.33 9.71 21.94
C ASP A 244 -88.37 9.42 23.12
N ASP A 245 -88.87 9.18 24.34
CA ASP A 245 -88.02 8.79 25.46
C ASP A 245 -87.44 7.38 25.21
N GLY A 246 -86.23 7.12 25.71
CA GLY A 246 -85.59 5.83 25.53
C GLY A 246 -84.26 5.70 26.26
N LEU A 247 -83.51 4.66 25.87
CA LEU A 247 -82.11 4.49 26.20
C LEU A 247 -81.31 4.54 24.91
N ALA A 248 -80.15 5.19 24.93
CA ALA A 248 -79.19 5.08 23.85
C ALA A 248 -77.86 4.56 24.39
N VAL A 249 -77.23 3.66 23.65
CA VAL A 249 -75.90 3.14 23.94
C VAL A 249 -74.98 3.57 22.81
N GLU A 250 -73.91 4.27 23.16
CA GLU A 250 -72.82 4.59 22.25
C GLU A 250 -71.64 3.65 22.52
N VAL A 251 -71.14 3.01 21.47
CA VAL A 251 -70.01 2.08 21.48
C VAL A 251 -68.85 2.76 20.78
N ALA A 252 -67.74 2.99 21.47
CA ALA A 252 -66.49 3.42 20.88
C ALA A 252 -65.42 2.33 21.06
N LEU A 253 -64.74 1.99 19.97
CA LEU A 253 -63.61 1.06 19.94
C LEU A 253 -62.35 1.89 19.75
N GLU A 254 -61.42 1.82 20.68
CA GLU A 254 -60.29 2.75 20.74
C GLU A 254 -58.97 2.01 20.91
N GLU A 255 -57.92 2.61 20.35
CA GLU A 255 -56.55 2.11 20.51
C GLU A 255 -56.39 0.65 20.08
N LEU A 256 -57.08 0.27 19.01
CA LEU A 256 -57.07 -1.10 18.49
C LEU A 256 -55.68 -1.44 17.93
N VAL A 257 -55.06 -2.47 18.51
CA VAL A 257 -53.81 -3.06 18.05
C VAL A 257 -54.08 -4.53 17.75
N VAL A 258 -53.73 -4.97 16.54
CA VAL A 258 -54.08 -6.31 16.04
C VAL A 258 -52.85 -7.18 15.77
N THR A 259 -53.02 -8.48 15.98
CA THR A 259 -52.09 -9.51 15.50
C THR A 259 -52.44 -9.98 14.10
N ALA A 260 -53.70 -9.85 13.67
CA ALA A 260 -54.16 -10.07 12.31
C ALA A 260 -55.44 -9.28 12.04
N ALA A 261 -55.60 -8.70 10.86
CA ALA A 261 -56.85 -8.03 10.48
C ALA A 261 -57.10 -8.06 8.98
N THR A 262 -58.37 -7.99 8.60
CA THR A 262 -58.82 -7.57 7.28
C THR A 262 -59.55 -6.25 7.45
N ALA A 263 -58.86 -5.16 7.12
CA ALA A 263 -59.30 -3.79 7.38
C ALA A 263 -58.76 -2.85 6.30
N VAL A 264 -59.25 -1.60 6.29
CA VAL A 264 -58.52 -0.52 5.62
C VAL A 264 -57.34 -0.14 6.51
N ILE A 265 -56.14 -0.28 5.97
CA ILE A 265 -54.89 -0.07 6.70
C ILE A 265 -54.43 1.36 6.44
N GLY A 266 -54.25 2.12 7.52
CA GLY A 266 -53.67 3.46 7.48
C GLY A 266 -52.18 3.46 7.18
N ALA A 267 -51.59 4.65 7.09
CA ALA A 267 -50.16 4.79 6.85
C ALA A 267 -49.34 4.34 8.08
N GLN A 268 -48.25 3.61 7.84
CA GLN A 268 -47.37 3.09 8.89
C GLN A 268 -45.90 3.18 8.48
N SER A 269 -45.00 3.13 9.45
CA SER A 269 -43.56 3.14 9.23
C SER A 269 -42.83 2.25 10.22
N PHE A 270 -41.74 1.65 9.77
CA PHE A 270 -40.88 0.79 10.58
C PHE A 270 -39.42 0.95 10.14
N THR A 271 -38.51 0.71 11.08
CA THR A 271 -37.06 0.82 10.87
C THR A 271 -36.40 -0.46 11.35
N GLU A 272 -35.42 -0.94 10.61
CA GLU A 272 -34.57 -2.06 10.99
C GLU A 272 -33.11 -1.77 10.60
N SER A 273 -32.17 -2.47 11.24
CA SER A 273 -30.75 -2.32 10.95
C SER A 273 -30.05 -3.67 11.02
N GLY A 274 -28.95 -3.81 10.30
CA GLY A 274 -28.07 -4.98 10.38
C GLY A 274 -26.69 -4.67 9.84
N GLY A 275 -25.93 -5.73 9.56
CA GLY A 275 -24.55 -5.63 9.08
C GLY A 275 -24.24 -6.70 8.05
N VAL A 276 -23.37 -6.36 7.10
CA VAL A 276 -22.73 -7.31 6.17
C VAL A 276 -21.31 -7.54 6.65
N PRO A 277 -20.94 -8.76 7.11
CA PRO A 277 -19.60 -9.04 7.57
C PRO A 277 -18.54 -8.71 6.52
N LEU A 278 -17.42 -8.12 6.98
CA LEU A 278 -16.23 -7.91 6.19
C LEU A 278 -15.17 -8.96 6.55
N PRO A 279 -14.31 -9.37 5.60
CA PRO A 279 -13.19 -10.25 5.92
C PRO A 279 -12.17 -9.54 6.83
N ASP A 280 -11.54 -10.32 7.72
CA ASP A 280 -10.62 -9.80 8.74
C ASP A 280 -9.24 -9.39 8.18
N ASP A 281 -8.97 -9.67 6.91
CA ASP A 281 -7.60 -9.69 6.36
C ASP A 281 -6.93 -8.32 6.30
N LEU A 282 -7.68 -7.23 6.06
CA LEU A 282 -7.14 -5.89 5.83
C LEU A 282 -7.51 -4.85 6.91
N GLY A 283 -8.33 -5.22 7.89
CA GLY A 283 -8.80 -4.33 8.97
C GLY A 283 -9.11 -2.89 8.50
N ILE A 284 -10.11 -2.74 7.62
CA ILE A 284 -10.37 -1.50 6.87
C ILE A 284 -10.71 -0.32 7.80
N LEU A 285 -9.89 0.73 7.78
CA LEU A 285 -10.20 2.03 8.42
C LEU A 285 -10.75 3.02 7.39
N ALA A 286 -10.16 3.05 6.20
CA ALA A 286 -10.67 3.78 5.06
C ALA A 286 -10.30 3.02 3.79
N ALA A 287 -11.17 3.00 2.79
CA ALA A 287 -10.85 2.42 1.49
C ALA A 287 -11.50 3.23 0.38
N ARG A 288 -10.82 3.33 -0.77
CA ARG A 288 -11.42 3.82 -2.01
C ARG A 288 -11.63 2.64 -2.93
N LEU A 289 -12.87 2.44 -3.36
CA LEU A 289 -13.25 1.33 -4.21
C LEU A 289 -12.83 1.61 -5.66
N GLY A 290 -12.10 0.67 -6.27
CA GLY A 290 -11.77 0.67 -7.70
C GLY A 290 -12.91 0.15 -8.57
N GLY A 291 -13.82 -0.62 -7.99
CA GLY A 291 -15.01 -1.16 -8.65
C GLY A 291 -15.68 -2.27 -7.89
N GLY A 292 -16.81 -2.73 -8.40
CA GLY A 292 -17.73 -3.67 -7.75
C GLY A 292 -19.13 -3.07 -7.66
N SER A 293 -20.13 -3.91 -7.43
CA SER A 293 -21.52 -3.48 -7.24
C SER A 293 -22.08 -3.98 -5.94
N LEU A 294 -22.93 -3.17 -5.32
CA LEU A 294 -23.78 -3.60 -4.23
C LEU A 294 -25.17 -3.93 -4.79
N ASP A 295 -25.52 -5.21 -4.73
CA ASP A 295 -26.79 -5.72 -5.19
C ASP A 295 -27.67 -6.07 -3.99
N VAL A 296 -28.88 -5.52 -3.96
CA VAL A 296 -29.84 -5.72 -2.87
C VAL A 296 -31.17 -6.19 -3.40
N SER A 297 -31.85 -7.02 -2.61
CA SER A 297 -33.19 -7.56 -2.88
C SER A 297 -34.05 -7.36 -1.65
N LEU A 298 -35.16 -6.63 -1.79
CA LEU A 298 -36.12 -6.40 -0.73
C LEU A 298 -37.42 -7.10 -1.08
N ARG A 299 -37.95 -7.88 -0.14
CA ARG A 299 -39.22 -8.58 -0.26
C ARG A 299 -40.24 -7.98 0.70
N ASN A 300 -41.44 -7.75 0.20
CA ASN A 300 -42.58 -7.28 0.97
C ASN A 300 -43.66 -8.36 1.02
N ASP A 301 -43.91 -8.92 2.20
CA ASP A 301 -44.99 -9.90 2.39
C ASP A 301 -46.35 -9.24 2.70
N LEU A 302 -46.42 -7.92 2.94
CA LEU A 302 -47.69 -7.22 3.17
C LEU A 302 -48.55 -7.16 1.90
N GLU A 303 -49.87 -7.22 2.07
CA GLU A 303 -50.85 -6.95 0.99
C GLU A 303 -50.97 -5.45 0.61
N VAL A 304 -50.15 -4.58 1.21
CA VAL A 304 -50.05 -3.15 0.89
C VAL A 304 -48.68 -2.80 0.30
N PRO A 305 -48.60 -1.84 -0.64
CA PRO A 305 -47.33 -1.37 -1.15
C PRO A 305 -46.55 -0.61 -0.07
N CYS A 306 -45.23 -0.63 -0.17
CA CYS A 306 -44.32 0.10 0.71
C CYS A 306 -43.27 0.85 -0.11
N THR A 307 -42.65 1.87 0.48
CA THR A 307 -41.43 2.48 -0.01
C THR A 307 -40.36 2.29 1.07
N ALA A 308 -39.23 1.71 0.69
CA ALA A 308 -38.10 1.45 1.56
C ALA A 308 -36.90 2.31 1.17
N THR A 309 -36.21 2.87 2.16
CA THR A 309 -34.94 3.58 2.01
C THR A 309 -33.87 2.80 2.77
N LEU A 310 -32.98 2.13 2.03
CA LEU A 310 -31.85 1.38 2.59
C LEU A 310 -30.60 2.25 2.54
N THR A 311 -29.98 2.49 3.69
CA THR A 311 -28.80 3.36 3.85
C THR A 311 -27.62 2.57 4.35
N PHE A 312 -26.43 2.80 3.77
CA PHE A 312 -25.15 2.28 4.23
C PHE A 312 -24.29 3.45 4.72
N PRO A 313 -24.23 3.72 6.05
CA PRO A 313 -23.56 4.89 6.60
C PRO A 313 -22.06 4.97 6.27
N GLU A 314 -21.39 3.82 6.20
CA GLU A 314 -19.95 3.72 5.99
C GLU A 314 -19.54 3.95 4.52
N ILE A 315 -20.46 3.81 3.57
CA ILE A 315 -20.20 3.95 2.13
C ILE A 315 -20.58 5.36 1.69
N VAL A 316 -19.59 6.18 1.37
CA VAL A 316 -19.76 7.56 0.91
C VAL A 316 -19.53 7.64 -0.60
N LEU A 317 -20.55 8.10 -1.33
CA LEU A 317 -20.46 8.31 -2.77
C LEU A 317 -19.69 9.60 -3.09
N SER A 318 -19.32 9.80 -4.36
CA SER A 318 -18.56 10.97 -4.84
C SER A 318 -19.19 12.34 -4.54
N GLY A 319 -20.50 12.39 -4.20
CA GLY A 319 -21.20 13.59 -3.74
C GLY A 319 -21.04 13.91 -2.24
N GLY A 320 -20.36 13.07 -1.47
CA GLY A 320 -20.14 13.22 -0.03
C GLY A 320 -21.30 12.76 0.86
N ALA A 321 -22.38 12.25 0.28
CA ALA A 321 -23.49 11.65 1.02
C ALA A 321 -23.29 10.12 1.18
N PRO A 322 -23.76 9.53 2.29
CA PRO A 322 -23.85 8.08 2.42
C PRO A 322 -24.69 7.47 1.30
N LEU A 323 -24.40 6.22 0.95
CA LEU A 323 -25.17 5.45 -0.01
C LEU A 323 -26.58 5.23 0.54
N ALA A 324 -27.58 5.70 -0.21
CA ALA A 324 -28.99 5.49 0.09
C ALA A 324 -29.73 5.00 -1.16
N LEU A 325 -30.45 3.89 -1.03
CA LEU A 325 -31.22 3.26 -2.10
C LEU A 325 -32.70 3.36 -1.74
N VAL A 326 -33.48 4.00 -2.62
CA VAL A 326 -34.94 4.08 -2.47
C VAL A 326 -35.58 3.07 -3.40
N LEU A 327 -36.32 2.12 -2.83
CA LEU A 327 -37.02 1.06 -3.56
C LEU A 327 -38.53 1.15 -3.28
N ASP A 328 -39.32 1.18 -4.35
CA ASP A 328 -40.76 0.96 -4.27
C ASP A 328 -41.02 -0.55 -4.21
N LEU A 329 -41.65 -1.02 -3.14
CA LEU A 329 -41.98 -2.41 -2.88
C LEU A 329 -43.45 -2.66 -3.21
N PRO A 330 -43.77 -3.44 -4.27
CA PRO A 330 -45.14 -3.83 -4.55
C PRO A 330 -45.71 -4.72 -3.42
N ALA A 331 -47.03 -4.70 -3.24
CA ALA A 331 -47.73 -5.60 -2.32
C ALA A 331 -47.42 -7.07 -2.66
N GLY A 332 -47.00 -7.85 -1.66
CA GLY A 332 -46.64 -9.27 -1.82
C GLY A 332 -45.48 -9.54 -2.78
N GLY A 333 -44.66 -8.54 -3.10
CA GLY A 333 -43.67 -8.62 -4.16
C GLY A 333 -42.23 -8.36 -3.73
N VAL A 334 -41.34 -8.34 -4.72
CA VAL A 334 -39.89 -8.18 -4.52
C VAL A 334 -39.40 -7.06 -5.43
N SER A 335 -38.51 -6.22 -4.90
CA SER A 335 -37.78 -5.21 -5.67
C SER A 335 -36.30 -5.40 -5.47
N THR A 336 -35.52 -5.16 -6.53
CA THR A 336 -34.07 -5.27 -6.49
C THR A 336 -33.45 -3.95 -6.93
N ALA A 337 -32.27 -3.66 -6.39
CA ALA A 337 -31.44 -2.55 -6.83
C ALA A 337 -29.98 -3.00 -6.94
N SER A 338 -29.26 -2.38 -7.86
CA SER A 338 -27.83 -2.61 -8.08
C SER A 338 -27.18 -1.25 -8.21
N THR A 339 -26.12 -1.02 -7.44
CA THR A 339 -25.37 0.24 -7.46
C THR A 339 -23.90 -0.05 -7.71
N ASP A 340 -23.35 0.61 -8.73
CA ASP A 340 -21.91 0.64 -8.98
C ASP A 340 -21.22 1.47 -7.88
N LEU A 341 -20.20 0.87 -7.27
CA LEU A 341 -19.44 1.46 -6.19
C LEU A 341 -18.06 1.97 -6.62
N THR A 342 -17.75 2.02 -7.93
CA THR A 342 -16.51 2.65 -8.42
C THR A 342 -16.34 4.06 -7.84
N ASP A 343 -15.15 4.35 -7.33
CA ASP A 343 -14.74 5.59 -6.68
C ASP A 343 -15.49 5.95 -5.38
N ALA A 344 -16.37 5.08 -4.87
CA ALA A 344 -16.94 5.25 -3.55
C ALA A 344 -15.88 5.07 -2.46
N VAL A 345 -16.07 5.75 -1.34
CA VAL A 345 -15.16 5.70 -0.18
C VAL A 345 -15.85 5.00 0.97
N VAL A 346 -15.21 3.99 1.53
CA VAL A 346 -15.63 3.32 2.76
C VAL A 346 -14.82 3.89 3.91
N THR A 347 -15.43 4.22 5.06
CA THR A 347 -14.70 4.79 6.21
C THR A 347 -15.27 4.35 7.55
N ALA A 348 -14.38 3.95 8.46
CA ALA A 348 -14.66 3.73 9.86
C ALA A 348 -14.88 5.07 10.59
N GLY A 349 -16.10 5.33 11.04
CA GLY A 349 -16.46 6.60 11.69
C GLY A 349 -15.79 6.84 13.05
N ASP A 350 -15.35 5.78 13.75
CA ASP A 350 -14.82 5.84 15.12
C ASP A 350 -13.31 5.52 15.24
N GLY A 351 -12.64 5.29 14.10
CA GLY A 351 -11.22 4.95 14.04
C GLY A 351 -10.90 3.51 14.45
N THR A 352 -11.89 2.65 14.61
CA THR A 352 -11.70 1.20 14.73
C THR A 352 -11.88 0.51 13.38
N PRO A 353 -11.05 -0.50 13.03
CA PRO A 353 -11.25 -1.25 11.79
C PRO A 353 -12.67 -1.80 11.64
N LEU A 354 -13.27 -1.61 10.47
CA LEU A 354 -14.60 -2.14 10.18
C LEU A 354 -14.56 -3.67 10.18
N THR A 355 -15.47 -4.28 10.94
CA THR A 355 -15.74 -5.73 10.92
C THR A 355 -16.96 -6.08 10.09
N GLU A 356 -17.83 -5.10 9.83
CA GLU A 356 -19.03 -5.22 9.01
C GLU A 356 -19.39 -3.88 8.36
N LEU A 357 -20.12 -3.91 7.26
CA LEU A 357 -20.80 -2.75 6.68
C LEU A 357 -22.20 -2.66 7.28
N GLY A 358 -22.44 -1.64 8.08
CA GLY A 358 -23.74 -1.39 8.68
C GLY A 358 -24.76 -0.97 7.62
N TRP A 359 -26.01 -1.34 7.83
CA TRP A 359 -27.12 -0.79 7.06
C TRP A 359 -28.34 -0.54 7.92
N GLU A 360 -29.12 0.45 7.52
CA GLU A 360 -30.39 0.84 8.13
C GLU A 360 -31.45 0.91 7.03
N ILE A 361 -32.62 0.31 7.28
CA ILE A 361 -33.75 0.35 6.36
C ILE A 361 -34.92 1.06 7.05
N ASP A 362 -35.38 2.15 6.42
CA ASP A 362 -36.61 2.83 6.77
C ASP A 362 -37.69 2.47 5.77
N VAL A 363 -38.79 1.89 6.22
CA VAL A 363 -39.90 1.51 5.36
C VAL A 363 -41.15 2.25 5.78
N SER A 364 -41.88 2.75 4.79
CA SER A 364 -43.16 3.40 4.98
C SER A 364 -44.19 2.81 4.04
N THR A 365 -45.39 2.57 4.55
CA THR A 365 -46.55 2.22 3.72
C THR A 365 -47.54 3.38 3.72
N PRO A 366 -48.08 3.80 2.57
CA PRO A 366 -49.20 4.74 2.51
C PRO A 366 -50.53 4.10 2.95
N GLY A 367 -50.55 2.80 3.28
CA GLY A 367 -51.76 2.06 3.59
C GLY A 367 -52.43 1.43 2.37
N SER A 368 -53.66 0.94 2.55
CA SER A 368 -54.45 0.28 1.50
C SER A 368 -55.38 1.25 0.74
N GLY A 369 -55.33 2.56 1.02
CA GLY A 369 -56.24 3.55 0.45
C GLY A 369 -57.66 3.33 0.97
N ASP A 370 -58.65 3.22 0.08
CA ASP A 370 -60.04 2.86 0.46
C ASP A 370 -60.30 1.33 0.37
N GLY A 371 -59.26 0.55 0.07
CA GLY A 371 -59.35 -0.90 -0.11
C GLY A 371 -59.13 -1.66 1.19
N TYR A 372 -59.71 -2.85 1.31
CA TYR A 372 -59.38 -3.78 2.39
C TYR A 372 -58.09 -4.55 2.05
N ALA A 373 -57.22 -4.68 3.05
CA ALA A 373 -56.03 -5.52 2.98
C ALA A 373 -55.99 -6.48 4.17
N THR A 374 -55.47 -7.68 3.94
CA THR A 374 -55.19 -8.66 5.00
C THR A 374 -53.76 -8.45 5.46
N VAL A 375 -53.60 -8.24 6.76
CA VAL A 375 -52.28 -8.06 7.38
C VAL A 375 -52.16 -8.93 8.62
N GLN A 376 -50.96 -9.42 8.87
CA GLN A 376 -50.63 -10.22 10.04
C GLN A 376 -49.37 -9.66 10.68
N ALA A 377 -49.30 -9.69 12.01
CA ALA A 377 -48.12 -9.26 12.75
C ALA A 377 -46.88 -10.10 12.43
N THR A 378 -47.06 -11.27 11.81
CA THR A 378 -46.00 -12.15 11.30
C THR A 378 -45.56 -11.83 9.88
N ASP A 379 -46.23 -10.93 9.16
CA ASP A 379 -45.78 -10.48 7.84
C ASP A 379 -44.40 -9.81 7.98
N ARG A 380 -43.57 -9.94 6.96
CA ARG A 380 -42.16 -9.54 7.01
C ARG A 380 -41.81 -8.59 5.88
N ILE A 381 -40.91 -7.67 6.18
CA ILE A 381 -40.02 -7.13 5.16
C ILE A 381 -38.69 -7.84 5.31
N GLU A 382 -38.18 -8.40 4.22
CA GLU A 382 -36.88 -9.06 4.21
C GLU A 382 -35.96 -8.27 3.29
N ALA A 383 -34.82 -7.83 3.82
CA ALA A 383 -33.75 -7.21 3.09
C ALA A 383 -32.61 -8.21 2.94
N GLN A 384 -32.19 -8.44 1.70
CA GLN A 384 -31.07 -9.29 1.36
C GLN A 384 -30.02 -8.45 0.63
N VAL A 385 -28.81 -8.41 1.15
CA VAL A 385 -27.62 -7.98 0.43
C VAL A 385 -27.02 -9.21 -0.24
N LEU A 386 -26.92 -9.18 -1.56
CA LEU A 386 -26.42 -10.30 -2.34
C LEU A 386 -24.89 -10.38 -2.25
N PRO A 387 -24.31 -11.60 -2.28
CA PRO A 387 -22.86 -11.78 -2.31
C PRO A 387 -22.25 -11.09 -3.54
N SER A 388 -21.13 -10.40 -3.32
CA SER A 388 -20.43 -9.65 -4.37
C SER A 388 -18.94 -9.52 -4.04
N THR A 389 -18.13 -9.19 -5.05
CA THR A 389 -16.71 -8.90 -4.86
C THR A 389 -16.47 -7.42 -5.13
N LEU A 390 -15.91 -6.73 -4.13
CA LEU A 390 -15.43 -5.37 -4.27
C LEU A 390 -13.92 -5.40 -4.58
N THR A 391 -13.49 -4.48 -5.44
CA THR A 391 -12.07 -4.23 -5.71
C THR A 391 -11.69 -2.89 -5.10
N LEU A 392 -10.65 -2.86 -4.30
CA LEU A 392 -10.14 -1.64 -3.68
C LEU A 392 -9.07 -1.04 -4.60
N ALA A 393 -9.17 0.26 -4.87
CA ALA A 393 -8.08 1.01 -5.50
C ALA A 393 -7.02 1.40 -4.46
N GLU A 394 -7.43 1.57 -3.21
CA GLU A 394 -6.61 1.99 -2.08
C GLU A 394 -7.29 1.58 -0.77
N VAL A 395 -6.51 1.13 0.21
CA VAL A 395 -6.99 0.79 1.54
C VAL A 395 -5.99 1.27 2.59
N THR A 396 -6.52 1.92 3.62
CA THR A 396 -5.84 2.26 4.86
C THR A 396 -6.41 1.38 5.96
N GLY A 397 -5.58 0.59 6.62
CA GLY A 397 -6.04 -0.41 7.58
C GLY A 397 -4.89 -1.17 8.24
N LEU A 398 -5.23 -2.31 8.85
CA LEU A 398 -4.26 -3.26 9.39
C LEU A 398 -3.74 -4.14 8.25
N ILE A 399 -2.50 -3.92 7.82
CA ILE A 399 -1.93 -4.61 6.66
C ILE A 399 -1.14 -5.82 7.14
N PRO A 400 -1.55 -7.06 6.79
CA PRO A 400 -0.84 -8.27 7.17
C PRO A 400 0.54 -8.32 6.52
N GLU A 401 1.43 -9.16 7.05
CA GLU A 401 2.74 -9.33 6.43
C GLU A 401 2.60 -10.03 5.08
N GLU A 402 3.01 -9.34 4.02
CA GLU A 402 3.13 -9.91 2.69
C GLU A 402 4.58 -9.86 2.21
N THR A 403 4.99 -10.86 1.44
CA THR A 403 6.37 -11.01 0.95
C THR A 403 6.40 -11.16 -0.56
N PHE A 404 7.21 -10.33 -1.20
CA PHE A 404 7.39 -10.24 -2.65
C PHE A 404 8.82 -10.63 -3.01
N VAL A 405 8.98 -11.45 -4.05
CA VAL A 405 10.29 -11.89 -4.52
C VAL A 405 10.83 -10.90 -5.53
N LEU A 406 12.07 -10.49 -5.36
CA LEU A 406 12.78 -9.64 -6.31
C LEU A 406 13.24 -10.48 -7.50
N ASP A 407 12.91 -10.02 -8.70
CA ASP A 407 13.51 -10.57 -9.91
C ASP A 407 15.03 -10.31 -9.88
N PRO A 408 15.86 -11.35 -10.13
CA PRO A 408 17.29 -11.21 -10.07
C PRO A 408 17.78 -10.28 -11.19
N VAL A 409 18.56 -9.27 -10.82
CA VAL A 409 19.28 -8.40 -11.76
C VAL A 409 20.74 -8.81 -11.78
N SER A 410 21.29 -8.94 -12.99
CA SER A 410 22.66 -9.40 -13.25
C SER A 410 23.47 -8.29 -13.89
N GLU A 411 24.57 -7.92 -13.28
CA GLU A 411 25.52 -6.92 -13.80
C GLU A 411 26.86 -7.58 -14.13
N SER A 412 27.41 -7.27 -15.31
CA SER A 412 28.76 -7.68 -15.67
C SER A 412 29.76 -6.64 -15.23
N ILE A 413 30.87 -7.09 -14.66
CA ILE A 413 31.91 -6.20 -14.14
C ILE A 413 33.23 -6.49 -14.84
N ASP A 414 33.77 -5.47 -15.49
CA ASP A 414 35.11 -5.52 -16.05
C ASP A 414 36.14 -5.25 -14.95
N MET A 415 36.47 -6.29 -14.19
CA MET A 415 37.52 -6.23 -13.18
C MET A 415 38.91 -6.21 -13.84
N PRO A 416 39.78 -5.25 -13.50
CA PRO A 416 41.16 -5.25 -14.01
C PRO A 416 41.93 -6.46 -13.48
N GLU A 417 42.62 -7.16 -14.38
CA GLU A 417 43.47 -8.32 -14.06
C GLU A 417 44.58 -7.94 -13.07
N GLU A 418 45.02 -6.68 -13.06
CA GLU A 418 46.04 -6.16 -12.17
C GLU A 418 45.61 -6.09 -10.68
N LEU A 419 44.32 -6.31 -10.39
CA LEU A 419 43.83 -6.46 -9.02
C LEU A 419 44.00 -7.87 -8.47
N GLU A 420 44.40 -8.84 -9.30
CA GLU A 420 44.71 -10.19 -8.83
C GLU A 420 45.85 -10.17 -7.78
N GLY A 421 45.54 -10.67 -6.58
CA GLY A 421 46.49 -10.70 -5.46
C GLY A 421 46.51 -9.43 -4.59
N LEU A 422 45.67 -8.43 -4.88
CA LEU A 422 45.44 -7.30 -3.99
C LEU A 422 44.30 -7.60 -2.99
N THR A 423 44.41 -7.07 -1.78
CA THR A 423 43.33 -7.13 -0.78
C THR A 423 42.79 -5.74 -0.52
N LEU A 424 41.48 -5.56 -0.70
CA LEU A 424 40.79 -4.31 -0.42
C LEU A 424 40.62 -4.14 1.10
N ALA A 425 41.10 -3.03 1.63
CA ALA A 425 41.01 -2.75 3.07
C ALA A 425 39.66 -2.13 3.49
N ALA A 426 38.89 -1.59 2.54
CA ALA A 426 37.58 -0.98 2.77
C ALA A 426 36.73 -1.06 1.50
N ALA A 427 35.43 -1.22 1.67
CA ALA A 427 34.44 -1.18 0.61
C ALA A 427 33.07 -0.86 1.19
N ALA A 428 32.21 -0.23 0.39
CA ALA A 428 30.86 0.13 0.76
C ALA A 428 29.89 -0.28 -0.36
N LEU A 429 28.77 -0.90 0.01
CA LEU A 429 27.61 -1.10 -0.83
C LEU A 429 26.49 -0.21 -0.32
N THR A 430 26.04 0.71 -1.15
CA THR A 430 24.87 1.54 -0.89
C THR A 430 23.67 0.94 -1.61
N LEU A 431 22.62 0.59 -0.87
CA LEU A 431 21.31 0.22 -1.40
C LEU A 431 20.34 1.37 -1.15
N THR A 432 19.69 1.86 -2.19
CA THR A 432 18.61 2.86 -2.05
C THR A 432 17.31 2.16 -2.39
N VAL A 433 16.47 1.96 -1.37
CA VAL A 433 15.18 1.30 -1.50
C VAL A 433 14.08 2.35 -1.54
N SER A 434 13.40 2.46 -2.66
CA SER A 434 12.19 3.25 -2.81
C SER A 434 10.98 2.38 -2.48
N ASN A 435 10.18 2.75 -1.49
CA ASN A 435 8.95 2.05 -1.12
C ASN A 435 7.74 2.95 -1.41
N GLY A 436 6.88 2.51 -2.34
CA GLY A 436 5.64 3.23 -2.70
C GLY A 436 4.47 3.03 -1.75
N THR A 437 4.54 2.02 -0.86
CA THR A 437 3.44 1.76 0.08
C THR A 437 3.51 2.71 1.26
N GLY A 438 2.36 3.04 1.84
CA GLY A 438 2.25 3.75 3.11
C GLY A 438 2.61 2.90 4.34
N VAL A 439 3.20 1.73 4.15
CA VAL A 439 3.53 0.75 5.19
C VAL A 439 5.03 0.47 5.15
N GLY A 440 5.66 0.38 6.33
CA GLY A 440 7.06 -0.03 6.43
C GLY A 440 7.25 -1.51 6.12
N GLY A 441 8.50 -1.93 6.04
CA GLY A 441 8.80 -3.31 5.65
C GLY A 441 10.24 -3.72 5.93
N ARG A 442 10.66 -4.77 5.24
CA ARG A 442 12.00 -5.34 5.36
C ARG A 442 12.51 -5.81 4.00
N LEU A 443 13.75 -5.48 3.69
CA LEU A 443 14.49 -6.01 2.54
C LEU A 443 15.43 -7.12 3.03
N ALA A 444 15.23 -8.32 2.51
CA ALA A 444 16.18 -9.42 2.62
C ALA A 444 16.85 -9.62 1.24
N ALA A 445 17.92 -8.87 0.98
CA ALA A 445 18.69 -8.93 -0.26
C ALA A 445 19.83 -9.97 -0.17
N VAL A 446 20.15 -10.57 -1.32
CA VAL A 446 21.25 -11.49 -1.52
C VAL A 446 22.03 -11.03 -2.74
N LEU A 447 23.32 -10.75 -2.55
CA LEU A 447 24.27 -10.50 -3.63
C LEU A 447 25.08 -11.76 -3.89
N ILE A 448 25.19 -12.14 -5.15
CA ILE A 448 25.90 -13.33 -5.61
C ILE A 448 26.98 -12.88 -6.58
N GLY A 449 28.24 -13.10 -6.24
CA GLY A 449 29.38 -12.74 -7.09
C GLY A 449 29.97 -13.98 -7.75
N GLU A 450 30.15 -13.97 -9.07
CA GLU A 450 30.84 -15.02 -9.83
C GLU A 450 32.16 -14.48 -10.36
N ASN A 451 33.27 -15.18 -10.15
CA ASN A 451 34.58 -14.78 -10.65
C ASN A 451 34.89 -15.40 -12.02
N ALA A 452 36.01 -14.99 -12.64
CA ALA A 452 36.42 -15.49 -13.96
C ALA A 452 36.62 -17.02 -14.02
N ALA A 453 36.85 -17.69 -12.88
CA ALA A 453 36.98 -19.14 -12.78
C ALA A 453 35.63 -19.87 -12.63
N GLY A 454 34.51 -19.15 -12.58
CA GLY A 454 33.16 -19.69 -12.36
C GLY A 454 32.89 -20.13 -10.92
N ALA A 455 33.73 -19.73 -9.97
CA ALA A 455 33.43 -19.91 -8.55
C ALA A 455 32.46 -18.80 -8.10
N VAL A 456 31.68 -19.07 -7.04
CA VAL A 456 30.65 -18.16 -6.55
C VAL A 456 30.87 -17.80 -5.08
N THR A 457 30.62 -16.55 -4.73
CA THR A 457 30.55 -16.03 -3.35
C THR A 457 29.20 -15.35 -3.11
N THR A 458 28.74 -15.29 -1.87
CA THR A 458 27.46 -14.66 -1.52
C THR A 458 27.55 -13.76 -0.29
N MET A 459 26.72 -12.73 -0.30
CA MET A 459 26.53 -11.78 0.79
C MET A 459 25.03 -11.53 0.97
N THR A 460 24.58 -11.31 2.20
CA THR A 460 23.18 -11.02 2.50
C THR A 460 23.05 -9.67 3.20
N ALA A 461 21.98 -8.95 2.90
CA ALA A 461 21.58 -7.75 3.61
C ALA A 461 20.16 -7.93 4.13
N ASP A 462 19.93 -7.58 5.40
CA ASP A 462 18.62 -7.71 6.03
C ASP A 462 18.32 -6.42 6.81
N VAL A 463 17.47 -5.58 6.22
CA VAL A 463 17.33 -4.17 6.61
C VAL A 463 15.87 -3.73 6.61
N GLU A 464 15.52 -2.85 7.55
CA GLU A 464 14.19 -2.26 7.62
C GLU A 464 14.01 -1.18 6.54
N ILE A 465 12.83 -1.13 5.94
CA ILE A 465 12.43 -0.14 4.95
C ILE A 465 11.37 0.77 5.57
N ALA A 466 11.55 2.09 5.42
CA ALA A 466 10.58 3.06 5.90
C ALA A 466 9.28 3.06 5.05
N PRO A 467 8.12 3.42 5.65
CA PRO A 467 6.90 3.67 4.88
C PRO A 467 7.03 4.90 3.97
N GLY A 468 6.44 4.81 2.77
CA GLY A 468 6.36 5.87 1.77
C GLY A 468 5.51 7.09 2.14
N GLY A 469 4.51 6.91 3.00
CA GLY A 469 3.50 7.93 3.26
C GLY A 469 2.61 8.18 2.04
N ASP A 470 2.46 9.44 1.62
CA ASP A 470 1.67 9.85 0.44
C ASP A 470 2.46 9.77 -0.89
N GLY A 471 3.72 9.31 -0.83
CA GLY A 471 4.61 9.14 -1.98
C GLY A 471 5.60 8.00 -1.76
N ALA A 472 6.65 7.92 -2.58
CA ALA A 472 7.72 6.97 -2.34
C ALA A 472 8.70 7.50 -1.28
N ALA A 473 9.02 6.69 -0.28
CA ALA A 473 10.11 6.99 0.66
C ALA A 473 11.36 6.24 0.25
N GLU A 474 12.48 6.95 0.24
CA GLU A 474 13.80 6.37 0.01
C GLU A 474 14.44 5.99 1.34
N THR A 475 14.82 4.72 1.47
CA THR A 475 15.66 4.21 2.54
C THR A 475 17.06 3.97 1.99
N VAL A 476 18.04 4.76 2.44
CA VAL A 476 19.44 4.57 2.07
C VAL A 476 20.13 3.68 3.10
N ILE A 477 20.59 2.53 2.67
CA ILE A 477 21.31 1.53 3.45
C ILE A 477 22.77 1.52 3.01
N VAL A 478 23.70 1.65 3.94
CA VAL A 478 25.14 1.56 3.67
C VAL A 478 25.71 0.34 4.38
N LEU A 479 26.18 -0.62 3.59
CA LEU A 479 26.88 -1.82 4.07
C LEU A 479 28.37 -1.65 3.86
N ASP A 480 29.14 -1.79 4.93
CA ASP A 480 30.60 -1.62 4.93
C ASP A 480 31.28 -2.81 5.66
N GLU A 481 32.59 -2.75 5.86
CA GLU A 481 33.34 -3.79 6.56
C GLU A 481 32.96 -3.97 8.04
N THR A 482 32.23 -3.01 8.62
CA THR A 482 31.83 -3.03 10.03
C THR A 482 30.53 -3.80 10.26
N ASN A 483 29.69 -3.89 9.23
CA ASN A 483 28.35 -4.47 9.32
C ASN A 483 28.04 -5.53 8.25
N SER A 484 28.96 -5.79 7.32
CA SER A 484 28.79 -6.77 6.23
C SER A 484 30.11 -7.43 5.81
N ALA A 485 30.01 -8.41 4.91
CA ALA A 485 31.16 -9.08 4.30
C ALA A 485 31.61 -8.45 2.96
N ILE A 486 31.26 -7.18 2.70
CA ILE A 486 31.48 -6.52 1.39
C ILE A 486 32.95 -6.53 0.94
N ALA A 487 33.90 -6.33 1.86
CA ALA A 487 35.32 -6.36 1.54
C ALA A 487 35.80 -7.75 1.11
N GLU A 488 35.29 -8.82 1.75
CA GLU A 488 35.57 -10.21 1.35
C GLU A 488 34.91 -10.55 0.02
N PHE A 489 33.68 -10.10 -0.19
CA PHE A 489 32.92 -10.26 -1.43
C PHE A 489 33.66 -9.66 -2.64
N LEU A 490 34.20 -8.44 -2.51
CA LEU A 490 34.95 -7.81 -3.58
C LEU A 490 36.36 -8.37 -3.77
N SER A 491 36.99 -8.84 -2.70
CA SER A 491 38.29 -9.52 -2.78
C SER A 491 38.21 -10.85 -3.56
N PHE A 492 36.99 -11.35 -3.81
CA PHE A 492 36.74 -12.48 -4.70
C PHE A 492 36.89 -12.15 -6.20
N LEU A 493 37.02 -10.86 -6.54
CA LEU A 493 37.10 -10.35 -7.92
C LEU A 493 35.95 -10.86 -8.81
N PRO A 494 34.69 -10.53 -8.45
CA PRO A 494 33.55 -10.95 -9.25
C PRO A 494 33.56 -10.25 -10.62
N VAL A 495 33.42 -11.02 -11.68
CA VAL A 495 33.19 -10.52 -13.06
C VAL A 495 31.69 -10.41 -13.37
N ARG A 496 30.85 -10.93 -12.47
CA ARG A 496 29.40 -10.80 -12.51
C ARG A 496 28.86 -10.70 -11.10
N VAL A 497 27.89 -9.81 -10.88
CA VAL A 497 27.14 -9.69 -9.63
C VAL A 497 25.65 -9.81 -9.92
N ASP A 498 24.99 -10.74 -9.24
CA ASP A 498 23.53 -10.87 -9.25
C ASP A 498 22.95 -10.34 -7.93
N LEU A 499 22.00 -9.41 -8.01
CA LEU A 499 21.19 -8.94 -6.89
C LEU A 499 19.82 -9.61 -6.95
N THR A 500 19.46 -10.34 -5.90
CA THR A 500 18.14 -10.96 -5.72
C THR A 500 17.69 -10.80 -4.26
N GLY A 501 16.49 -11.25 -3.91
CA GLY A 501 16.01 -11.17 -2.54
C GLY A 501 14.51 -11.14 -2.42
N GLN A 502 14.04 -10.65 -1.28
CA GLN A 502 12.64 -10.49 -0.97
C GLN A 502 12.38 -9.15 -0.27
N VAL A 503 11.24 -8.55 -0.56
CA VAL A 503 10.72 -7.39 0.16
C VAL A 503 9.47 -7.85 0.90
N SER A 504 9.42 -7.68 2.22
CA SER A 504 8.18 -7.82 2.98
C SER A 504 7.66 -6.47 3.44
N ILE A 505 6.34 -6.31 3.47
CA ILE A 505 5.63 -5.12 3.96
C ILE A 505 4.54 -5.54 4.93
N GLY A 506 4.12 -4.63 5.81
CA GLY A 506 3.07 -4.92 6.78
C GLY A 506 3.57 -5.70 8.00
N GLY A 507 2.62 -6.31 8.70
CA GLY A 507 2.88 -7.06 9.93
C GLY A 507 1.74 -6.95 10.94
N ASP A 508 1.83 -7.76 11.99
CA ASP A 508 0.81 -7.77 13.04
C ASP A 508 0.68 -6.39 13.71
N GLY A 509 -0.53 -5.83 13.69
CA GLY A 509 -0.83 -4.50 14.24
C GLY A 509 -0.29 -3.32 13.44
N VAL A 510 0.28 -3.53 12.24
CA VAL A 510 0.84 -2.45 11.42
C VAL A 510 -0.30 -1.74 10.67
N VAL A 511 -0.50 -0.46 10.99
CA VAL A 511 -1.46 0.40 10.29
C VAL A 511 -0.74 1.19 9.21
N GLY A 512 -1.26 1.13 7.98
CA GLY A 512 -0.79 1.97 6.89
C GLY A 512 -1.69 1.86 5.65
N THR A 513 -1.23 2.45 4.56
CA THR A 513 -2.00 2.53 3.30
C THR A 513 -1.32 1.75 2.20
N VAL A 514 -2.08 0.93 1.47
CA VAL A 514 -1.62 0.23 0.26
C VAL A 514 -2.56 0.56 -0.90
N ARG A 515 -2.01 0.63 -2.11
CA ARG A 515 -2.72 1.04 -3.32
C ARG A 515 -2.50 0.04 -4.44
N ALA A 516 -3.48 -0.05 -5.33
CA ALA A 516 -3.34 -0.81 -6.55
C ALA A 516 -2.19 -0.23 -7.39
N GLY A 517 -1.17 -1.06 -7.64
CA GLY A 517 0.01 -0.67 -8.42
C GLY A 517 1.15 -0.05 -7.61
N ASP A 518 1.13 -0.15 -6.28
CA ASP A 518 2.31 0.16 -5.45
C ASP A 518 3.51 -0.70 -5.88
N ARG A 519 4.71 -0.11 -5.78
CA ARG A 519 5.97 -0.72 -6.21
C ARG A 519 7.06 -0.46 -5.19
N ALA A 520 8.05 -1.33 -5.16
CA ALA A 520 9.34 -1.04 -4.58
C ALA A 520 10.43 -1.11 -5.65
N SER A 521 11.38 -0.19 -5.60
CA SER A 521 12.59 -0.24 -6.43
C SER A 521 13.83 -0.24 -5.56
N ILE A 522 14.88 -0.90 -6.03
CA ILE A 522 16.17 -0.98 -5.35
C ILE A 522 17.25 -0.58 -6.34
N ASP A 523 17.85 0.57 -6.07
CA ASP A 523 19.09 1.00 -6.69
C ASP A 523 20.26 0.52 -5.84
N TRP A 524 21.34 0.10 -6.49
CA TRP A 524 22.54 -0.31 -5.77
C TRP A 524 23.80 0.28 -6.39
N ARG A 525 24.72 0.66 -5.51
CA ARG A 525 26.01 1.24 -5.87
C ARG A 525 27.08 0.66 -4.98
N LEU A 526 28.15 0.18 -5.60
CA LEU A 526 29.31 -0.36 -4.92
C LEU A 526 30.47 0.60 -5.08
N ASP A 527 31.04 1.06 -3.97
CA ASP A 527 32.20 1.94 -3.92
C ASP A 527 33.31 1.26 -3.09
N ALA A 528 34.46 1.02 -3.70
CA ALA A 528 35.65 0.51 -3.00
C ALA A 528 36.81 1.49 -3.16
N PRO A 529 37.18 2.27 -2.12
CA PRO A 529 38.39 3.08 -2.18
C PRO A 529 39.61 2.17 -2.38
N LEU A 530 40.54 2.55 -3.26
CA LEU A 530 41.80 1.85 -3.48
C LEU A 530 42.77 2.08 -2.33
N ARG A 531 42.39 1.52 -1.18
CA ARG A 531 43.24 1.31 -0.03
C ARG A 531 43.66 -0.15 -0.03
N LEU A 532 44.90 -0.38 -0.45
CA LEU A 532 45.38 -1.68 -0.88
C LEU A 532 46.53 -2.12 0.00
N ILE A 533 46.60 -3.43 0.26
CA ILE A 533 47.82 -4.08 0.72
C ILE A 533 48.40 -4.78 -0.49
N MET A 534 49.61 -4.42 -0.89
CA MET A 534 50.26 -4.96 -2.08
C MET A 534 51.23 -6.08 -1.68
N ALA A 535 51.12 -7.22 -2.33
CA ALA A 535 52.20 -8.19 -2.37
C ALA A 535 53.29 -7.73 -3.35
N GLU A 536 54.48 -8.32 -3.24
CA GLU A 536 55.50 -8.14 -4.27
C GLU A 536 54.96 -8.63 -5.62
N SER A 537 55.08 -7.79 -6.65
CA SER A 537 54.56 -8.08 -7.98
C SER A 537 55.50 -7.59 -9.08
N VAL A 538 55.38 -8.17 -10.27
CA VAL A 538 56.15 -7.80 -11.46
C VAL A 538 55.16 -7.39 -12.54
N VAL A 539 55.30 -6.16 -13.03
CA VAL A 539 54.54 -5.63 -14.15
C VAL A 539 55.36 -5.85 -15.41
N GLU A 540 54.83 -6.70 -16.29
CA GLU A 540 55.43 -7.07 -17.58
C GLU A 540 54.67 -6.37 -18.71
N PRO A 541 55.17 -5.25 -19.27
CA PRO A 541 54.50 -4.59 -20.38
C PRO A 541 54.71 -5.35 -21.70
N GLU A 542 53.85 -5.06 -22.68
CA GLU A 542 54.06 -5.52 -24.05
C GLU A 542 55.37 -4.94 -24.63
N PRO A 543 56.30 -5.79 -25.13
CA PRO A 543 57.56 -5.31 -25.68
C PRO A 543 57.37 -4.55 -26.99
N GLU A 544 58.05 -3.41 -27.12
CA GLU A 544 57.95 -2.53 -28.28
C GLU A 544 59.14 -2.67 -29.23
N PRO A 545 58.95 -2.58 -30.56
CA PRO A 545 60.06 -2.57 -31.51
C PRO A 545 60.86 -1.28 -31.37
N LEU A 546 62.17 -1.42 -31.46
CA LEU A 546 63.12 -0.33 -31.41
C LEU A 546 63.47 0.13 -32.83
N ASP A 547 62.76 1.16 -33.28
CA ASP A 547 62.90 1.70 -34.64
C ASP A 547 64.05 2.71 -34.73
N LEU A 548 65.23 2.20 -35.07
CA LEU A 548 66.39 3.00 -35.43
C LEU A 548 66.58 2.95 -36.94
N ASP A 549 67.03 4.04 -37.57
CA ASP A 549 67.46 3.97 -38.97
C ASP A 549 68.85 3.27 -39.08
N GLU A 550 69.18 2.81 -40.28
CA GLU A 550 70.40 2.03 -40.54
C GLU A 550 71.69 2.85 -40.29
N ASP A 551 71.63 4.15 -40.62
CA ASP A 551 72.72 5.09 -40.40
C ASP A 551 72.99 5.26 -38.89
N LEU A 552 71.94 5.46 -38.11
CA LEU A 552 72.01 5.58 -36.65
C LEU A 552 72.51 4.30 -35.97
N ARG A 553 72.04 3.12 -36.40
CA ARG A 553 72.55 1.86 -35.86
C ARG A 553 74.05 1.71 -36.10
N THR A 554 74.52 2.12 -37.27
CA THR A 554 75.93 2.05 -37.64
C THR A 554 76.75 3.04 -36.81
N ASP A 555 76.28 4.28 -36.72
CA ASP A 555 76.96 5.33 -35.95
C ASP A 555 77.06 5.01 -34.46
N LEU A 556 76.00 4.46 -33.85
CA LEU A 556 76.02 4.03 -32.45
C LEU A 556 76.95 2.84 -32.21
N ARG A 557 77.16 1.95 -33.18
CA ARG A 557 78.10 0.82 -33.02
C ARG A 557 79.55 1.23 -33.21
N GLU A 558 79.81 2.12 -34.14
CA GLU A 558 81.17 2.49 -34.54
C GLU A 558 81.74 3.64 -33.70
N HIS A 559 80.89 4.58 -33.26
CA HIS A 559 81.33 5.83 -32.66
C HIS A 559 80.92 5.99 -31.18
N LEU A 560 79.94 5.26 -30.67
CA LEU A 560 79.56 5.35 -29.25
C LEU A 560 80.55 4.56 -28.37
N VAL A 561 81.23 5.26 -27.48
CA VAL A 561 82.19 4.65 -26.53
C VAL A 561 81.48 4.24 -25.23
N GLN A 562 80.63 5.13 -24.72
CA GLN A 562 79.81 4.89 -23.53
C GLN A 562 78.57 5.78 -23.61
N ALA A 563 77.44 5.30 -23.11
CA ALA A 563 76.26 6.12 -22.87
C ALA A 563 75.82 6.02 -21.42
N GLU A 564 75.27 7.11 -20.90
CA GLU A 564 74.74 7.21 -19.55
C GLU A 564 73.36 7.84 -19.62
N LEU A 565 72.34 7.09 -19.22
CA LEU A 565 70.99 7.61 -19.05
C LEU A 565 70.88 8.16 -17.62
N THR A 566 70.63 9.46 -17.49
CA THR A 566 70.33 10.08 -16.20
C THR A 566 68.89 10.57 -16.20
N ALA A 567 68.08 10.06 -15.27
CA ALA A 567 66.72 10.50 -15.03
C ALA A 567 66.57 11.05 -13.61
N LEU A 568 65.66 12.00 -13.43
CA LEU A 568 65.12 12.40 -12.16
C LEU A 568 63.65 12.02 -12.17
N VAL A 569 63.29 11.07 -11.31
CA VAL A 569 61.91 10.60 -11.15
C VAL A 569 61.35 11.22 -9.88
N SER A 570 60.33 12.05 -10.02
CA SER A 570 59.55 12.57 -8.88
C SER A 570 58.30 11.72 -8.75
N ASN A 571 58.27 10.88 -7.73
CA ASN A 571 57.17 9.97 -7.47
C ASN A 571 56.26 10.51 -6.37
N ARG A 572 54.97 10.67 -6.69
CA ARG A 572 53.92 10.98 -5.72
C ARG A 572 53.01 9.78 -5.44
N PHE A 573 53.20 8.64 -6.10
CA PHE A 573 52.49 7.42 -5.73
C PHE A 573 52.95 6.90 -4.36
N PRO A 574 52.06 6.22 -3.61
CA PRO A 574 52.37 5.72 -2.28
C PRO A 574 53.20 4.42 -2.28
N PHE A 575 53.60 3.94 -3.45
CA PHE A 575 54.47 2.80 -3.66
C PHE A 575 55.66 3.18 -4.54
N GLY A 576 56.77 2.47 -4.36
CA GLY A 576 57.97 2.60 -5.20
C GLY A 576 57.97 1.57 -6.33
N ALA A 577 59.04 1.55 -7.11
CA ALA A 577 59.27 0.54 -8.15
C ALA A 577 60.77 0.33 -8.41
N GLU A 578 61.14 -0.88 -8.79
CA GLU A 578 62.42 -1.19 -9.42
C GLU A 578 62.17 -1.38 -10.92
N LEU A 579 62.72 -0.51 -11.76
CA LEU A 579 62.55 -0.61 -13.21
C LEU A 579 63.75 -1.33 -13.84
N PHE A 580 63.48 -2.18 -14.83
CA PHE A 580 64.47 -2.91 -15.62
C PHE A 580 64.15 -2.67 -17.09
N LEU A 581 65.07 -2.06 -17.83
CA LEU A 581 65.00 -2.00 -19.28
C LEU A 581 65.57 -3.30 -19.84
N GLN A 582 64.73 -4.09 -20.49
CA GLN A 582 65.11 -5.35 -21.10
C GLN A 582 65.08 -5.22 -22.63
N VAL A 583 66.08 -5.78 -23.31
CA VAL A 583 66.21 -5.71 -24.77
C VAL A 583 66.45 -7.10 -25.33
N GLY A 584 65.78 -7.44 -26.43
CA GLY A 584 65.91 -8.73 -27.11
C GLY A 584 65.70 -8.63 -28.63
N PRO A 585 66.04 -9.68 -29.39
CA PRO A 585 65.92 -9.70 -30.85
C PRO A 585 64.47 -9.83 -31.36
N ASP A 586 63.55 -10.23 -30.49
CA ASP A 586 62.12 -10.31 -30.76
C ASP A 586 61.32 -9.97 -29.49
N SER A 587 60.00 -9.82 -29.64
CA SER A 587 59.13 -9.44 -28.52
C SER A 587 59.15 -10.45 -27.38
N THR A 588 59.19 -11.76 -27.65
CA THR A 588 59.16 -12.78 -26.59
C THR A 588 60.46 -12.83 -25.78
N SER A 589 61.59 -12.78 -26.47
CA SER A 589 62.93 -12.78 -25.86
C SER A 589 63.17 -11.51 -25.05
N ALA A 590 62.71 -10.35 -25.52
CA ALA A 590 62.83 -9.09 -24.78
C ALA A 590 62.21 -9.13 -23.37
N LEU A 591 61.23 -10.00 -23.11
CA LEU A 591 60.56 -10.11 -21.81
C LEU A 591 61.02 -11.32 -20.98
N HIS A 592 61.20 -12.49 -21.62
CA HIS A 592 61.44 -13.74 -20.89
C HIS A 592 62.88 -14.26 -20.98
N ALA A 593 63.69 -13.75 -21.90
CA ALA A 593 65.10 -14.14 -22.07
C ALA A 593 65.92 -13.02 -22.75
N PRO A 594 66.03 -11.84 -22.11
CA PRO A 594 66.60 -10.67 -22.76
C PRO A 594 68.10 -10.82 -23.02
N GLU A 595 68.57 -10.26 -24.14
CA GLU A 595 69.99 -10.20 -24.48
C GLU A 595 70.73 -9.15 -23.63
N SER A 596 70.02 -8.10 -23.20
CA SER A 596 70.52 -7.08 -22.28
C SER A 596 69.44 -6.71 -21.26
N THR A 597 69.85 -6.50 -20.01
CA THR A 597 68.98 -6.01 -18.92
C THR A 597 69.70 -4.89 -18.18
N VAL A 598 69.12 -3.69 -18.29
CA VAL A 598 69.65 -2.43 -17.80
C VAL A 598 68.83 -2.01 -16.57
N GLY A 599 69.44 -2.02 -15.39
CA GLY A 599 68.79 -1.77 -14.10
C GLY A 599 69.43 -2.56 -12.94
N PRO A 600 68.84 -2.58 -11.73
CA PRO A 600 67.57 -1.94 -11.35
C PRO A 600 67.66 -0.42 -11.25
N LEU A 601 66.58 0.25 -11.66
CA LEU A 601 66.37 1.68 -11.46
C LEU A 601 65.40 1.87 -10.29
N TRP A 602 65.91 2.41 -9.20
CA TRP A 602 65.13 2.58 -7.97
C TRP A 602 64.29 3.85 -8.05
N VAL A 603 62.98 3.69 -7.91
CA VAL A 603 62.01 4.76 -7.71
C VAL A 603 61.42 4.58 -6.32
N ASP A 604 61.73 5.50 -5.42
CA ASP A 604 61.23 5.46 -4.05
C ASP A 604 59.74 5.87 -4.02
N ALA A 605 58.99 5.34 -3.05
CA ALA A 605 57.64 5.80 -2.77
C ALA A 605 57.64 7.27 -2.32
N GLY A 606 56.52 7.95 -2.53
CA GLY A 606 56.29 9.26 -1.93
C GLY A 606 56.34 9.21 -0.38
N VAL A 607 56.52 10.37 0.25
CA VAL A 607 56.48 10.47 1.71
C VAL A 607 55.05 10.20 2.18
N LEU A 608 54.85 9.10 2.91
CA LEU A 608 53.52 8.65 3.33
C LEU A 608 53.04 9.31 4.62
N ASP A 609 51.73 9.54 4.71
CA ASP A 609 51.05 9.77 5.99
C ASP A 609 50.99 8.46 6.81
N PRO A 610 51.41 8.44 8.08
CA PRO A 610 51.52 7.22 8.88
C PRO A 610 50.17 6.58 9.27
N VAL A 611 49.06 7.31 9.14
CA VAL A 611 47.71 6.80 9.46
C VAL A 611 46.95 6.50 8.18
N GLY A 612 47.04 7.42 7.23
CA GLY A 612 46.32 7.44 5.97
C GLY A 612 46.90 6.58 4.86
N GLY A 613 48.21 6.35 4.86
CA GLY A 613 48.89 5.59 3.81
C GLY A 613 48.93 6.28 2.44
N TRP A 614 48.53 7.55 2.35
CA TRP A 614 48.63 8.36 1.13
C TRP A 614 49.87 9.25 1.15
N THR A 615 50.31 9.70 -0.02
CA THR A 615 51.48 10.57 -0.16
C THR A 615 51.18 12.02 0.26
N VAL A 616 51.98 12.57 1.17
CA VAL A 616 51.92 13.98 1.61
C VAL A 616 52.97 14.86 0.90
N ALA A 617 54.05 14.28 0.40
CA ALA A 617 55.06 14.97 -0.41
C ALA A 617 55.72 14.00 -1.40
N PRO A 618 56.07 14.44 -2.62
CA PRO A 618 56.77 13.59 -3.58
C PRO A 618 58.19 13.26 -3.10
N THR A 619 58.70 12.13 -3.56
CA THR A 619 60.11 11.75 -3.39
C THR A 619 60.83 11.84 -4.73
N GLU A 620 61.98 12.52 -4.75
CA GLU A 620 62.84 12.59 -5.93
C GLU A 620 63.89 11.47 -5.88
N SER A 621 63.81 10.56 -6.84
CA SER A 621 64.80 9.49 -7.03
C SER A 621 65.67 9.82 -8.24
N PRO A 622 66.93 10.24 -8.05
CA PRO A 622 67.88 10.37 -9.14
C PRO A 622 68.30 8.97 -9.60
N VAL A 623 68.08 8.70 -10.87
CA VAL A 623 68.36 7.44 -11.53
C VAL A 623 69.49 7.67 -12.52
N THR A 624 70.57 6.89 -12.41
CA THR A 624 71.69 6.95 -13.35
C THR A 624 72.05 5.55 -13.80
N VAL A 625 72.18 5.36 -15.10
CA VAL A 625 72.45 4.07 -15.71
C VAL A 625 73.51 4.20 -16.77
N ALA A 626 74.61 3.49 -16.58
CA ALA A 626 75.58 3.31 -17.65
C ALA A 626 75.08 2.21 -18.58
N LEU A 627 75.11 2.48 -19.88
CA LEU A 627 74.94 1.49 -20.93
C LEU A 627 76.33 0.99 -21.32
N ASP A 628 76.57 -0.30 -21.17
CA ASP A 628 77.83 -0.92 -21.54
C ASP A 628 77.86 -1.33 -23.03
N ALA A 629 78.98 -1.91 -23.47
CA ALA A 629 79.17 -2.28 -24.86
C ALA A 629 78.27 -3.45 -25.30
N ASP A 630 77.79 -4.29 -24.37
CA ASP A 630 76.87 -5.38 -24.66
C ASP A 630 75.42 -4.83 -24.74
N ASP A 631 75.06 -3.87 -23.87
CA ASP A 631 73.80 -3.14 -23.93
C ASP A 631 73.64 -2.38 -25.26
N ILE A 632 74.69 -1.66 -25.68
CA ILE A 632 74.71 -0.93 -26.95
C ILE A 632 74.57 -1.89 -28.14
N ARG A 633 75.19 -3.08 -28.07
CA ARG A 633 75.06 -4.10 -29.12
C ARG A 633 73.64 -4.65 -29.21
N ALA A 634 73.00 -4.92 -28.07
CA ALA A 634 71.62 -5.39 -28.02
C ALA A 634 70.63 -4.33 -28.52
N ILE A 635 70.78 -3.07 -28.07
CA ILE A 635 69.95 -1.94 -28.50
C ILE A 635 70.11 -1.69 -30.01
N THR A 636 71.31 -1.76 -30.56
CA THR A 636 71.52 -1.47 -31.99
C THR A 636 71.17 -2.65 -32.90
N ALA A 637 70.84 -3.84 -32.38
CA ALA A 637 70.51 -5.02 -33.18
C ALA A 637 69.37 -4.75 -34.18
N GLU A 638 69.47 -5.35 -35.38
CA GLU A 638 68.42 -5.20 -36.38
C GLU A 638 67.14 -5.89 -35.88
N GLY A 639 66.03 -5.16 -35.84
CA GLY A 639 64.76 -5.69 -35.34
C GLY A 639 64.67 -5.83 -33.82
N ALA A 640 65.55 -5.19 -33.05
CA ALA A 640 65.51 -5.23 -31.58
C ALA A 640 64.14 -4.79 -31.02
N TYR A 641 63.73 -5.41 -29.92
CA TYR A 641 62.58 -5.05 -29.10
C TYR A 641 63.05 -4.67 -27.70
N PHE A 642 62.34 -3.76 -27.05
CA PHE A 642 62.59 -3.38 -25.67
C PHE A 642 61.32 -3.46 -24.81
N ALA A 643 61.49 -3.73 -23.53
CA ALA A 643 60.42 -3.73 -22.53
C ALA A 643 60.94 -3.07 -21.23
N VAL A 644 60.06 -2.34 -20.52
CA VAL A 644 60.39 -1.77 -19.20
C VAL A 644 59.65 -2.56 -18.14
N VAL A 645 60.31 -3.58 -17.60
CA VAL A 645 59.73 -4.41 -16.54
C VAL A 645 59.85 -3.68 -15.22
N ALA A 646 58.72 -3.49 -14.51
CA ALA A 646 58.71 -2.88 -13.20
C ALA A 646 58.47 -3.95 -12.13
N ARG A 647 59.32 -4.01 -11.10
CA ARG A 647 59.04 -4.79 -9.89
C ARG A 647 58.53 -3.85 -8.82
N LEU A 648 57.32 -4.11 -8.33
CA LEU A 648 56.70 -3.33 -7.28
C LEU A 648 57.00 -4.03 -5.95
N PRO A 649 57.77 -3.39 -5.04
CA PRO A 649 57.98 -3.94 -3.72
C PRO A 649 56.63 -4.02 -2.99
N GLY A 650 56.37 -5.14 -2.32
CA GLY A 650 55.18 -5.27 -1.48
C GLY A 650 55.19 -4.26 -0.33
N THR A 651 54.02 -4.02 0.27
CA THR A 651 53.88 -3.02 1.35
C THR A 651 54.14 -3.59 2.75
N ASP A 652 54.69 -4.80 2.85
CA ASP A 652 54.95 -5.52 4.11
C ASP A 652 53.73 -5.56 5.06
N GLY A 653 52.52 -5.60 4.48
CA GLY A 653 51.24 -5.62 5.22
C GLY A 653 50.68 -4.25 5.59
N ALA A 654 51.36 -3.15 5.25
CA ALA A 654 50.83 -1.80 5.43
C ALA A 654 49.83 -1.46 4.32
N ALA A 655 48.71 -0.84 4.69
CA ALA A 655 47.72 -0.35 3.73
C ALA A 655 48.16 0.99 3.15
N ILE A 656 48.25 1.08 1.83
CA ILE A 656 48.54 2.32 1.09
C ILE A 656 47.28 2.84 0.40
N THR A 657 47.19 4.14 0.14
CA THR A 657 46.03 4.77 -0.47
C THR A 657 46.44 5.62 -1.67
N VAL A 658 45.93 5.26 -2.84
CA VAL A 658 46.15 6.02 -4.09
C VAL A 658 45.14 7.15 -4.18
N ARG A 659 45.59 8.35 -4.53
CA ARG A 659 44.74 9.54 -4.71
C ARG A 659 44.80 10.04 -6.13
N VAL A 660 43.73 10.70 -6.57
CA VAL A 660 43.60 11.31 -7.91
C VAL A 660 44.73 12.32 -8.20
N GLY A 661 45.27 12.97 -7.16
CA GLY A 661 46.39 13.89 -7.30
C GLY A 661 47.79 13.26 -7.37
N ASP A 662 47.88 11.93 -7.26
CA ASP A 662 49.15 11.21 -7.39
C ASP A 662 49.61 11.22 -8.85
N ARG A 663 50.92 11.33 -9.02
CA ARG A 663 51.56 11.47 -10.32
C ARG A 663 52.98 10.95 -10.28
N LEU A 664 53.48 10.59 -11.46
CA LEU A 664 54.88 10.26 -11.69
C LEU A 664 55.45 11.23 -12.73
N ASP A 665 56.42 12.04 -12.32
CA ASP A 665 57.12 12.96 -13.21
C ASP A 665 58.51 12.40 -13.53
N VAL A 666 58.80 12.17 -14.80
CA VAL A 666 60.11 11.69 -15.26
C VAL A 666 60.76 12.76 -16.12
N ARG A 667 61.96 13.17 -15.73
CA ARG A 667 62.83 14.04 -16.54
C ARG A 667 64.13 13.32 -16.79
N ALA A 668 64.51 13.07 -18.03
CA ALA A 668 65.80 12.46 -18.30
C ALA A 668 66.62 13.14 -19.40
N ALA A 669 67.90 12.82 -19.36
CA ALA A 669 68.88 13.21 -20.34
C ALA A 669 69.77 12.00 -20.63
N LEU A 670 70.17 11.88 -21.89
CA LEU A 670 71.19 10.93 -22.30
C LEU A 670 72.53 11.66 -22.41
N SER A 671 73.56 11.16 -21.77
CA SER A 671 74.93 11.62 -21.94
C SER A 671 75.72 10.55 -22.67
N ALA A 672 76.13 10.83 -23.90
CA ALA A 672 76.92 9.93 -24.73
C ALA A 672 78.36 10.43 -24.85
N GLU A 673 79.34 9.55 -24.66
CA GLU A 673 80.71 9.77 -25.08
C GLU A 673 80.91 9.15 -26.45
N ILE A 674 81.12 10.00 -27.46
CA ILE A 674 81.30 9.60 -28.84
C ILE A 674 82.73 9.87 -29.30
N LEU A 675 83.26 8.97 -30.11
CA LEU A 675 84.55 9.09 -30.75
C LEU A 675 84.36 9.82 -32.07
N VAL A 676 84.90 11.04 -32.17
CA VAL A 676 84.80 11.84 -33.39
C VAL A 676 86.05 11.59 -34.25
N GLN A 677 85.83 11.12 -35.46
CA GLN A 677 86.82 11.09 -36.53
C GLN A 677 86.43 12.18 -37.54
N GLU A 678 87.22 13.25 -37.64
CA GLU A 678 87.10 14.23 -38.74
C GLU A 678 87.88 13.74 -39.97
#